data_AF-A0A9N7MU33-F1
#
_entry.id   AF-A0A9N7MU33-F1
#
_cell.length_a   1.000
_cell.length_b   1.000
_cell.length_c   1.000
_cell.angle_alpha   90.00
_cell.angle_beta   90.00
_cell.angle_gamma   90.00
#
_symmetry.space_group_name_H-M   'P 1'
#
loop_
_entity.id
_entity.type
_entity.pdbx_description
1 polymer ?
#
loop_
_entity_poly.entity_id
_entity_poly.type
_entity_poly.pdbx_seq_one_letter_code
_entity_poly.pdbx_strand_id
1 'polypeptide(L)'
;MPNTSGGDKGEKEWRSVSGNRKNQGKTRAGNTRAVAPNGFDDIDEPSMSLDMVAEDSLNRPLVFAYYVTGHGFGHATRVVEVLLDCGAVQADALTVDRLASLEKYSETAVVPRDTILATEVEWLKSIKADLVVSDVVPVACRAAADAGIRSVCVTNFSWDFIYAEYVMAAGHHHRSIVWQIAEDYSHCEFLIRLPGYCPMPAFRDAIDVPLVVRRLHKSREEVRKELGIPEDVKIVILNFGGQPSGWTLKEEYLPHGWLCLVCGASESLDLPPNFVKLAKDTYTPDVIAASDCMLGKIGYGTVSEALAFKIPFVFVRRDYFNEEPFLRNMLEFYQAGVEMIRRDLLTGHWRPYLERAVSLKPCYEGGINGGEVAARILQDTASGKNYTSDKLSGSRRLRDAIVLGYQLQRVPGRDLSIPDWYANAENELGLRTGSPTAEMNDDSFRMPIPEDFEILHGDVMGLSDTMSFLKSLSELDAALDSVKSPEKNQRRERKAAAGLFNWEEDIYVARAPGRLDVMGGIADYSGSLVLQMPTREACHVAVQIIHPTKQRLWKHAQARQNAKGKGLTPVLQIVSYGSELSNRGPTFDMDLSDFMDGDQPMSYEQARCYFARDPSQRWAAYIAGTILVLMKELGIRFENSISMLVSSAVPEGKGVSSSASVEVATMSAVAAAHGLNIDPRELALLCQKVENHVVGAPCGVMDQMTSSCGEANKLLAMVCQVPASLVISEFVAGVCRQSKSIDLLP
;
A
#
# COMPACT_ATOMS: atom_id res chain seq x y z
N MET A 1 -29.86 -79.51 -13.91
CA MET A 1 -29.13 -79.75 -12.66
C MET A 1 -28.12 -78.62 -12.48
N PRO A 2 -28.36 -77.71 -11.54
CA PRO A 2 -29.66 -77.07 -11.42
C PRO A 2 -29.50 -75.56 -11.67
N ASN A 3 -30.29 -74.99 -12.59
CA ASN A 3 -31.59 -74.37 -12.30
C ASN A 3 -31.41 -73.04 -11.55
N THR A 4 -32.01 -71.91 -11.89
CA THR A 4 -33.16 -71.61 -12.76
C THR A 4 -33.40 -70.11 -12.68
N SER A 5 -34.05 -69.55 -13.71
CA SER A 5 -35.12 -68.52 -13.64
C SER A 5 -34.80 -67.15 -13.01
N GLY A 6 -35.13 -66.02 -13.62
CA GLY A 6 -36.15 -65.77 -14.64
C GLY A 6 -37.15 -64.71 -14.17
N GLY A 7 -37.73 -64.01 -15.14
CA GLY A 7 -39.00 -63.25 -15.06
C GLY A 7 -38.89 -61.88 -14.37
N ASP A 8 -39.11 -60.73 -15.03
CA ASP A 8 -40.28 -60.26 -15.80
C ASP A 8 -41.35 -59.59 -14.91
N LYS A 9 -42.03 -58.59 -15.52
CA LYS A 9 -43.13 -57.71 -15.04
C LYS A 9 -42.64 -56.43 -14.32
N GLY A 10 -42.84 -55.25 -14.90
CA GLY A 10 -44.13 -54.58 -15.12
C GLY A 10 -44.28 -53.53 -14.01
N GLU A 11 -44.39 -52.23 -14.26
CA GLU A 11 -45.64 -51.58 -14.62
C GLU A 11 -45.41 -50.07 -14.94
N LYS A 12 -46.08 -49.63 -16.03
CA LYS A 12 -46.86 -48.40 -16.19
C LYS A 12 -46.15 -47.04 -16.35
N GLU A 13 -46.02 -46.66 -17.63
CA GLU A 13 -46.38 -45.31 -18.13
C GLU A 13 -47.78 -44.88 -17.64
N TRP A 14 -48.00 -43.57 -17.41
CA TRP A 14 -49.17 -42.86 -17.94
C TRP A 14 -48.86 -41.37 -18.16
N ARG A 15 -49.35 -40.87 -19.31
CA ARG A 15 -49.18 -39.54 -19.90
C ARG A 15 -50.06 -38.45 -19.27
N SER A 16 -49.58 -37.22 -19.44
CA SER A 16 -50.26 -35.93 -19.72
C SER A 16 -51.66 -35.64 -19.16
N VAL A 17 -51.82 -34.48 -18.53
CA VAL A 17 -53.00 -33.62 -18.76
C VAL A 17 -52.61 -32.14 -18.64
N SER A 18 -52.79 -31.42 -19.75
CA SER A 18 -52.92 -29.97 -19.85
C SER A 18 -54.16 -29.46 -19.10
N GLY A 19 -54.01 -28.44 -18.25
CA GLY A 19 -55.11 -27.82 -17.51
C GLY A 19 -55.05 -26.30 -17.55
N ASN A 20 -55.63 -25.73 -18.60
CA ASN A 20 -55.87 -24.30 -18.79
C ASN A 20 -56.99 -23.84 -17.81
N ARG A 21 -56.75 -22.83 -16.95
CA ARG A 21 -57.84 -22.07 -16.30
C ARG A 21 -57.50 -20.59 -16.19
N LYS A 22 -58.29 -19.81 -16.94
CA LYS A 22 -58.54 -18.37 -16.82
C LYS A 22 -59.19 -18.03 -15.47
N ASN A 23 -58.81 -16.89 -14.89
CA ASN A 23 -59.66 -15.93 -14.16
C ASN A 23 -58.83 -14.64 -14.02
N GLN A 24 -58.97 -13.64 -14.90
CA GLN A 24 -59.90 -12.50 -14.81
C GLN A 24 -60.08 -11.89 -13.41
N GLY A 25 -59.53 -10.68 -13.26
CA GLY A 25 -59.83 -9.70 -12.22
C GLY A 25 -59.22 -8.34 -12.58
N LYS A 26 -60.00 -7.50 -13.28
CA LYS A 26 -59.74 -6.06 -13.55
C LYS A 26 -59.61 -5.30 -12.22
N THR A 27 -58.81 -4.25 -12.04
CA THR A 27 -58.88 -2.86 -12.54
C THR A 27 -57.68 -2.13 -11.91
N ARG A 28 -56.98 -1.17 -12.52
CA ARG A 28 -57.43 0.21 -12.78
C ARG A 28 -56.40 0.92 -13.68
N ALA A 29 -56.90 1.75 -14.59
CA ALA A 29 -56.19 2.50 -15.61
C ALA A 29 -55.69 3.87 -15.14
N GLY A 30 -54.76 4.43 -15.92
CA GLY A 30 -54.34 5.83 -15.98
C GLY A 30 -52.84 5.90 -16.30
N ASN A 31 -52.34 6.50 -17.38
CA ASN A 31 -52.95 7.35 -18.39
C ASN A 31 -52.04 7.29 -19.64
N THR A 32 -52.67 7.31 -20.81
CA THR A 32 -52.05 7.35 -22.13
C THR A 32 -51.55 8.74 -22.49
N ARG A 33 -50.46 8.82 -23.27
CA ARG A 33 -50.45 9.65 -24.48
C ARG A 33 -49.43 9.13 -25.49
N ALA A 34 -49.98 8.70 -26.64
CA ALA A 34 -49.28 8.27 -27.83
C ALA A 34 -48.84 9.47 -28.67
N VAL A 35 -47.73 9.33 -29.40
CA VAL A 35 -47.57 9.87 -30.76
C VAL A 35 -46.66 8.93 -31.55
N ALA A 36 -47.10 8.52 -32.73
CA ALA A 36 -46.34 7.96 -33.85
C ALA A 36 -46.90 8.60 -35.14
N PRO A 37 -46.34 8.39 -36.34
CA PRO A 37 -44.94 8.37 -36.80
C PRO A 37 -44.75 9.31 -38.03
N ASN A 38 -43.56 9.28 -38.67
CA ASN A 38 -43.17 9.71 -40.06
C ASN A 38 -41.86 10.52 -40.01
N GLY A 39 -40.83 10.32 -40.85
CA GLY A 39 -40.65 9.49 -42.02
C GLY A 39 -39.15 9.32 -42.34
N PHE A 40 -38.90 8.48 -43.35
CA PHE A 40 -37.62 8.01 -43.90
C PHE A 40 -36.74 9.11 -44.54
N ASP A 41 -35.42 8.87 -44.54
CA ASP A 41 -34.45 9.00 -45.66
C ASP A 41 -33.04 8.64 -45.09
N ASP A 42 -32.56 7.39 -45.19
CA ASP A 42 -31.72 6.78 -46.24
C ASP A 42 -30.21 7.18 -46.20
N ILE A 43 -29.32 6.21 -45.90
CA ILE A 43 -28.14 5.77 -46.70
C ILE A 43 -27.04 5.07 -45.83
N ASP A 44 -26.82 3.79 -46.17
CA ASP A 44 -25.63 2.90 -46.12
C ASP A 44 -24.92 2.49 -44.80
N GLU A 45 -25.20 1.26 -44.36
CA GLU A 45 -24.23 0.37 -43.71
C GLU A 45 -24.10 -0.95 -44.51
N PRO A 46 -22.88 -1.44 -44.81
CA PRO A 46 -22.70 -2.68 -45.55
C PRO A 46 -22.88 -3.90 -44.64
N SER A 47 -23.68 -4.83 -45.14
CA SER A 47 -23.89 -6.17 -44.60
C SER A 47 -22.58 -6.95 -44.37
N MET A 48 -22.34 -7.37 -43.13
CA MET A 48 -21.62 -8.62 -42.87
C MET A 48 -22.58 -9.64 -42.25
N SER A 49 -22.64 -10.78 -42.93
CA SER A 49 -23.42 -11.98 -42.67
C SER A 49 -23.47 -12.40 -41.19
N LEU A 50 -24.67 -12.35 -40.62
CA LEU A 50 -25.07 -13.34 -39.61
C LEU A 50 -25.17 -14.69 -40.32
N ASP A 51 -24.23 -15.60 -40.05
CA ASP A 51 -24.47 -17.02 -40.23
C ASP A 51 -23.73 -17.83 -39.15
N MET A 52 -24.55 -18.51 -38.34
CA MET A 52 -24.27 -19.81 -37.71
C MET A 52 -23.11 -19.91 -36.70
N VAL A 53 -23.13 -19.15 -35.61
CA VAL A 53 -22.58 -19.67 -34.35
C VAL A 53 -23.70 -20.45 -33.65
N ALA A 54 -23.54 -21.76 -33.67
CA ALA A 54 -24.51 -22.77 -33.31
C ALA A 54 -25.13 -22.57 -31.92
N GLU A 55 -26.44 -22.83 -31.82
CA GLU A 55 -27.17 -23.10 -30.56
C GLU A 55 -26.54 -24.25 -29.74
N ASP A 56 -25.57 -24.98 -30.30
CA ASP A 56 -24.81 -26.07 -29.66
C ASP A 56 -23.83 -25.59 -28.57
N SER A 57 -23.48 -24.29 -28.52
CA SER A 57 -22.49 -23.78 -27.54
C SER A 57 -23.05 -23.52 -26.14
N LEU A 58 -24.38 -23.51 -25.97
CA LEU A 58 -25.05 -23.17 -24.70
C LEU A 58 -25.27 -24.38 -23.76
N ASN A 59 -25.00 -25.61 -24.21
CA ASN A 59 -25.32 -26.84 -23.48
C ASN A 59 -24.13 -27.75 -23.19
N ARG A 60 -22.88 -27.31 -23.44
CA ARG A 60 -21.69 -28.10 -23.08
C ARG A 60 -21.42 -27.99 -21.57
N PRO A 61 -21.14 -29.10 -20.87
CA PRO A 61 -20.73 -29.04 -19.47
C PRO A 61 -19.39 -28.31 -19.35
N LEU A 62 -19.31 -27.32 -18.47
CA LEU A 62 -18.07 -26.60 -18.17
C LEU A 62 -17.14 -27.46 -17.31
N VAL A 63 -15.86 -27.45 -17.62
CA VAL A 63 -14.82 -28.17 -16.86
C VAL A 63 -13.98 -27.17 -16.08
N PHE A 64 -14.03 -27.25 -14.75
CA PHE A 64 -13.23 -26.44 -13.85
C PHE A 64 -12.06 -27.27 -13.30
N ALA A 65 -10.85 -26.75 -13.40
CA ALA A 65 -9.67 -27.34 -12.76
C ALA A 65 -9.37 -26.60 -11.46
N TYR A 66 -9.46 -27.30 -10.32
CA TYR A 66 -9.24 -26.71 -8.99
C TYR A 66 -7.85 -27.08 -8.46
N TYR A 67 -7.07 -26.06 -8.11
CA TYR A 67 -5.79 -26.19 -7.40
C TYR A 67 -6.00 -25.74 -5.95
N VAL A 68 -5.73 -26.64 -5.00
CA VAL A 68 -6.02 -26.43 -3.58
C VAL A 68 -4.74 -26.59 -2.77
N THR A 69 -4.47 -25.67 -1.86
CA THR A 69 -3.30 -25.74 -0.97
C THR A 69 -3.55 -26.70 0.19
N GLY A 70 -2.48 -27.27 0.74
CA GLY A 70 -2.57 -28.42 1.63
C GLY A 70 -3.29 -28.23 2.98
N HIS A 71 -3.88 -27.06 3.24
CA HIS A 71 -4.56 -26.71 4.49
C HIS A 71 -6.10 -26.82 4.40
N GLY A 72 -6.68 -27.11 3.22
CA GLY A 72 -8.12 -27.09 2.97
C GLY A 72 -8.83 -28.47 2.87
N PHE A 73 -8.22 -29.55 3.35
CA PHE A 73 -8.72 -30.91 3.08
C PHE A 73 -9.89 -31.32 3.97
N GLY A 74 -11.09 -30.92 3.56
CA GLY A 74 -12.33 -31.41 4.15
C GLY A 74 -13.07 -32.45 3.28
N HIS A 75 -13.35 -32.16 2.01
CA HIS A 75 -14.47 -32.86 1.33
C HIS A 75 -14.36 -32.99 -0.21
N ALA A 76 -13.22 -32.67 -0.84
CA ALA A 76 -13.09 -32.75 -2.31
C ALA A 76 -12.68 -34.16 -2.79
N THR A 77 -13.39 -34.69 -3.78
CA THR A 77 -13.01 -35.94 -4.47
C THR A 77 -11.78 -35.69 -5.34
N ARG A 78 -10.67 -36.38 -5.06
CA ARG A 78 -9.38 -36.20 -5.74
C ARG A 78 -9.39 -36.87 -7.11
N VAL A 79 -8.92 -36.16 -8.14
CA VAL A 79 -8.66 -36.72 -9.48
C VAL A 79 -7.17 -36.99 -9.67
N VAL A 80 -6.29 -36.11 -9.16
CA VAL A 80 -4.83 -36.22 -9.25
C VAL A 80 -4.20 -35.66 -7.96
N GLU A 81 -3.16 -36.30 -7.43
CA GLU A 81 -2.40 -35.83 -6.26
C GLU A 81 -0.96 -35.50 -6.68
N VAL A 82 -0.65 -34.21 -6.77
CA VAL A 82 0.68 -33.68 -7.11
C VAL A 82 1.02 -32.56 -6.12
N LEU A 83 2.26 -32.55 -5.65
CA LEU A 83 2.76 -31.50 -4.76
C LEU A 83 3.24 -30.31 -5.60
N LEU A 84 2.42 -29.26 -5.67
CA LEU A 84 2.69 -28.04 -6.45
C LEU A 84 2.98 -26.82 -5.57
N ASP A 85 2.65 -26.93 -4.29
CA ASP A 85 2.84 -25.91 -3.27
C ASP A 85 3.06 -26.61 -1.93
N CYS A 86 4.07 -26.18 -1.19
CA CYS A 86 4.40 -26.71 0.14
C CYS A 86 3.84 -25.87 1.29
N GLY A 87 3.33 -24.67 1.01
CA GLY A 87 2.89 -23.69 1.99
C GLY A 87 3.95 -23.35 3.03
N ALA A 88 3.51 -23.05 4.26
CA ALA A 88 4.41 -22.80 5.39
C ALA A 88 4.73 -24.09 6.14
N VAL A 89 6.01 -24.36 6.38
CA VAL A 89 6.47 -25.46 7.24
C VAL A 89 6.23 -25.09 8.70
N GLN A 90 5.28 -25.76 9.34
CA GLN A 90 4.94 -25.53 10.75
C GLN A 90 5.86 -26.37 11.65
N ALA A 91 6.52 -25.73 12.61
CA ALA A 91 7.26 -26.42 13.67
C ALA A 91 6.31 -26.96 14.76
N ASP A 92 5.24 -26.21 15.05
CA ASP A 92 4.14 -26.60 15.92
C ASP A 92 2.84 -25.86 15.50
N ALA A 93 1.75 -26.06 16.24
CA ALA A 93 0.44 -25.47 15.92
C ALA A 93 0.39 -23.92 15.87
N LEU A 94 1.43 -23.25 16.38
CA LEU A 94 1.52 -21.79 16.53
C LEU A 94 2.76 -21.18 15.88
N THR A 95 3.70 -21.98 15.38
CA THR A 95 5.03 -21.50 14.97
C THR A 95 5.41 -22.01 13.59
N VAL A 96 5.87 -21.10 12.72
CA VAL A 96 6.39 -21.42 11.38
C VAL A 96 7.92 -21.42 11.37
N ASP A 97 8.50 -22.43 10.71
CA ASP A 97 9.91 -22.43 10.34
C ASP A 97 10.10 -21.75 8.97
N ARG A 98 10.58 -20.51 9.01
CA ARG A 98 10.74 -19.64 7.84
C ARG A 98 11.79 -20.17 6.86
N LEU A 99 12.92 -20.68 7.37
CA LEU A 99 14.01 -21.18 6.53
C LEU A 99 13.60 -22.50 5.87
N ALA A 100 13.07 -23.44 6.66
CA ALA A 100 12.59 -24.70 6.13
C ALA A 100 11.45 -24.51 5.11
N SER A 101 10.61 -23.48 5.28
CA SER A 101 9.58 -23.11 4.29
C SER A 101 10.20 -22.70 2.95
N LEU A 102 11.21 -21.82 2.97
CA LEU A 102 11.87 -21.36 1.74
C LEU A 102 12.65 -22.47 1.03
N GLU A 103 13.37 -23.30 1.79
CA GLU A 103 14.10 -24.45 1.25
C GLU A 103 13.14 -25.47 0.62
N LYS A 104 12.08 -25.82 1.33
CA LYS A 104 11.07 -26.76 0.82
C LYS A 104 10.36 -26.23 -0.42
N TYR A 105 10.06 -24.92 -0.47
CA TYR A 105 9.47 -24.33 -1.66
C TYR A 105 10.43 -24.35 -2.85
N SER A 106 11.73 -24.11 -2.60
CA SER A 106 12.76 -24.22 -3.63
C SER A 106 12.81 -25.63 -4.22
N GLU A 107 12.81 -26.66 -3.38
CA GLU A 107 12.81 -28.07 -3.82
C GLU A 107 11.52 -28.48 -4.54
N THR A 108 10.37 -27.94 -4.10
CA THR A 108 9.05 -28.36 -4.58
C THR A 108 8.64 -27.65 -5.86
N ALA A 109 8.88 -26.33 -5.98
CA ALA A 109 8.27 -25.48 -6.99
C ALA A 109 9.27 -24.64 -7.81
N VAL A 110 10.53 -24.53 -7.38
CA VAL A 110 11.57 -23.79 -8.11
C VAL A 110 12.44 -24.74 -8.94
N VAL A 111 13.01 -25.77 -8.31
CA VAL A 111 13.93 -26.71 -8.97
C VAL A 111 13.22 -27.54 -10.06
N PRO A 112 12.05 -28.18 -9.82
CA PRO A 112 11.36 -28.98 -10.84
C PRO A 112 10.38 -28.18 -11.71
N ARG A 113 10.47 -26.83 -11.70
CA ARG A 113 9.45 -25.94 -12.25
C ARG A 113 9.09 -26.22 -13.71
N ASP A 114 10.09 -26.34 -14.59
CA ASP A 114 9.86 -26.55 -16.03
C ASP A 114 9.11 -27.85 -16.29
N THR A 115 9.44 -28.91 -15.56
CA THR A 115 8.77 -30.21 -15.63
C THR A 115 7.33 -30.12 -15.11
N ILE A 116 7.11 -29.41 -14.00
CA ILE A 116 5.77 -29.17 -13.45
C ILE A 116 4.90 -28.44 -14.46
N LEU A 117 5.38 -27.30 -14.99
CA LEU A 117 4.62 -26.51 -15.95
C LEU A 117 4.27 -27.31 -17.21
N ALA A 118 5.22 -28.07 -17.77
CA ALA A 118 4.96 -28.91 -18.93
C ALA A 118 3.86 -29.95 -18.65
N THR A 119 3.94 -30.62 -17.49
CA THR A 119 2.98 -31.66 -17.09
C THR A 119 1.59 -31.07 -16.83
N GLU A 120 1.50 -29.96 -16.11
CA GLU A 120 0.23 -29.30 -15.78
C GLU A 120 -0.43 -28.71 -17.03
N VAL A 121 0.34 -28.11 -17.94
CA VAL A 121 -0.19 -27.62 -19.23
C VAL A 121 -0.77 -28.75 -20.07
N GLU A 122 -0.08 -29.89 -20.15
CA GLU A 122 -0.57 -31.07 -20.86
C GLU A 122 -1.85 -31.61 -20.20
N TRP A 123 -1.87 -31.71 -18.87
CA TRP A 123 -3.03 -32.17 -18.12
C TRP A 123 -4.25 -31.26 -18.32
N LEU A 124 -4.10 -29.94 -18.17
CA LEU A 124 -5.16 -28.96 -18.37
C LEU A 124 -5.77 -29.04 -19.79
N LYS A 125 -4.92 -29.23 -20.81
CA LYS A 125 -5.37 -29.45 -22.19
C LYS A 125 -6.09 -30.79 -22.36
N SER A 126 -5.61 -31.86 -21.71
CA SER A 126 -6.19 -33.20 -21.81
C SER A 126 -7.62 -33.28 -21.27
N ILE A 127 -7.89 -32.56 -20.17
CA ILE A 127 -9.23 -32.48 -19.57
C ILE A 127 -10.12 -31.43 -20.24
N LYS A 128 -9.57 -30.65 -21.19
CA LYS A 128 -10.24 -29.53 -21.86
C LYS A 128 -10.83 -28.54 -20.84
N ALA A 129 -10.02 -28.13 -19.87
CA ALA A 129 -10.47 -27.21 -18.83
C ALA A 129 -10.89 -25.86 -19.44
N ASP A 130 -12.04 -25.36 -19.00
CA ASP A 130 -12.60 -24.06 -19.40
C ASP A 130 -12.12 -22.93 -18.48
N LEU A 131 -11.87 -23.25 -17.20
CA LEU A 131 -11.38 -22.31 -16.21
C LEU A 131 -10.51 -23.02 -15.17
N VAL A 132 -9.39 -22.38 -14.82
CA VAL A 132 -8.56 -22.77 -13.68
C VAL A 132 -8.95 -21.94 -12.46
N VAL A 133 -9.26 -22.59 -11.35
CA VAL A 133 -9.54 -21.93 -10.06
C VAL A 133 -8.47 -22.34 -9.07
N SER A 134 -7.78 -21.36 -8.51
CA SER A 134 -6.66 -21.60 -7.60
C SER A 134 -6.91 -21.00 -6.23
N ASP A 135 -6.77 -21.82 -5.19
CA ASP A 135 -6.60 -21.38 -3.79
C ASP A 135 -5.16 -20.86 -3.62
N VAL A 136 -4.77 -19.87 -4.43
CA VAL A 136 -3.44 -19.25 -4.48
C VAL A 136 -2.23 -20.17 -4.64
N VAL A 137 -2.39 -21.34 -5.27
CA VAL A 137 -1.26 -22.10 -5.82
C VAL A 137 -0.64 -21.28 -6.99
N PRO A 138 0.60 -20.76 -6.87
CA PRO A 138 1.14 -19.81 -7.86
C PRO A 138 1.29 -20.44 -9.25
N VAL A 139 1.94 -21.61 -9.31
CA VAL A 139 2.26 -22.30 -10.57
C VAL A 139 1.02 -22.61 -11.42
N ALA A 140 -0.15 -22.75 -10.80
CA ALA A 140 -1.42 -22.98 -11.50
C ALA A 140 -1.79 -21.80 -12.41
N CYS A 141 -1.51 -20.56 -12.01
CA CYS A 141 -1.80 -19.36 -12.81
C CYS A 141 -0.92 -19.33 -14.07
N ARG A 142 0.35 -19.67 -13.94
CA ARG A 142 1.29 -19.76 -15.06
C ARG A 142 0.97 -20.93 -15.98
N ALA A 143 0.70 -22.11 -15.44
CA ALA A 143 0.29 -23.28 -16.23
C ALA A 143 -1.00 -23.01 -17.02
N ALA A 144 -1.98 -22.32 -16.43
CA ALA A 144 -3.19 -21.91 -17.12
C ALA A 144 -2.88 -20.97 -18.30
N ALA A 145 -2.04 -19.95 -18.09
CA ALA A 145 -1.65 -19.03 -19.14
C ALA A 145 -0.89 -19.72 -20.29
N ASP A 146 0.06 -20.60 -19.98
CA ASP A 146 0.80 -21.40 -20.96
C ASP A 146 -0.12 -22.39 -21.70
N ALA A 147 -1.21 -22.81 -21.07
CA ALA A 147 -2.27 -23.61 -21.69
C ALA A 147 -3.26 -22.79 -22.53
N GLY A 148 -3.26 -21.46 -22.43
CA GLY A 148 -4.24 -20.57 -23.05
C GLY A 148 -5.61 -20.56 -22.35
N ILE A 149 -5.65 -20.91 -21.06
CA ILE A 149 -6.85 -21.02 -20.24
C ILE A 149 -6.87 -19.90 -19.21
N ARG A 150 -8.06 -19.35 -18.94
CA ARG A 150 -8.26 -18.32 -17.93
C ARG A 150 -8.06 -18.90 -16.52
N SER A 151 -7.47 -18.12 -15.62
CA SER A 151 -7.31 -18.51 -14.22
C SER A 151 -7.83 -17.45 -13.26
N VAL A 152 -8.48 -17.88 -12.18
CA VAL A 152 -9.01 -17.03 -11.12
C VAL A 152 -8.52 -17.55 -9.77
N CYS A 153 -7.97 -16.67 -8.94
CA CYS A 153 -7.61 -17.00 -7.57
C CYS A 153 -8.74 -16.65 -6.61
N VAL A 154 -8.88 -17.40 -5.50
CA VAL A 154 -9.85 -17.10 -4.43
C VAL A 154 -9.15 -17.17 -3.09
N THR A 155 -8.98 -16.05 -2.38
CA THR A 155 -8.20 -16.02 -1.12
C THR A 155 -8.34 -14.71 -0.32
N ASN A 156 -7.87 -14.72 0.92
CA ASN A 156 -7.55 -13.52 1.72
C ASN A 156 -6.04 -13.21 1.77
N PHE A 157 -5.15 -14.10 1.30
CA PHE A 157 -3.70 -13.88 1.35
C PHE A 157 -2.96 -14.46 0.14
N SER A 158 -1.76 -13.97 -0.14
CA SER A 158 -0.90 -14.49 -1.21
C SER A 158 0.47 -14.93 -0.70
N TRP A 159 1.07 -15.94 -1.34
CA TRP A 159 2.36 -16.49 -0.89
C TRP A 159 3.54 -15.53 -1.09
N ASP A 160 3.50 -14.64 -2.09
CA ASP A 160 4.51 -13.58 -2.25
C ASP A 160 4.54 -12.66 -1.01
N PHE A 161 3.36 -12.34 -0.46
CA PHE A 161 3.24 -11.55 0.76
C PHE A 161 3.75 -12.30 2.00
N ILE A 162 3.40 -13.58 2.15
CA ILE A 162 3.86 -14.40 3.29
C ILE A 162 5.38 -14.59 3.23
N TYR A 163 5.92 -14.99 2.07
CA TYR A 163 7.34 -15.30 1.91
C TYR A 163 8.24 -14.07 1.86
N ALA A 164 7.74 -12.88 1.50
CA ALA A 164 8.52 -11.64 1.56
C ALA A 164 9.16 -11.42 2.93
N GLU A 165 8.44 -11.69 4.02
CA GLU A 165 9.00 -11.58 5.38
C GLU A 165 10.04 -12.67 5.66
N TYR A 166 9.82 -13.88 5.16
CA TYR A 166 10.72 -15.00 5.39
C TYR A 166 12.07 -14.74 4.72
N VAL A 167 12.06 -14.19 3.50
CA VAL A 167 13.26 -13.77 2.77
C VAL A 167 13.99 -12.66 3.51
N MET A 168 13.27 -11.68 4.08
CA MET A 168 13.91 -10.61 4.86
C MET A 168 14.62 -11.12 6.11
N ALA A 169 14.13 -12.20 6.72
CA ALA A 169 14.77 -12.84 7.85
C ALA A 169 15.92 -13.79 7.47
N ALA A 170 15.80 -14.47 6.34
CA ALA A 170 16.76 -15.47 5.85
C ALA A 170 17.94 -14.88 5.05
N GLY A 171 17.82 -13.66 4.57
CA GLY A 171 18.80 -12.99 3.71
C GLY A 171 18.40 -13.00 2.22
N HIS A 172 19.07 -12.15 1.43
CA HIS A 172 18.62 -11.79 0.08
C HIS A 172 18.72 -12.91 -0.97
N HIS A 173 19.34 -14.06 -0.66
CA HIS A 173 19.54 -15.18 -1.59
C HIS A 173 18.22 -15.81 -2.08
N HIS A 174 17.14 -15.68 -1.32
CA HIS A 174 15.83 -16.26 -1.66
C HIS A 174 14.85 -15.25 -2.31
N ARG A 175 15.30 -14.02 -2.63
CA ARG A 175 14.43 -12.99 -3.22
C ARG A 175 13.78 -13.43 -4.53
N SER A 176 14.48 -14.21 -5.35
CA SER A 176 13.96 -14.75 -6.61
C SER A 176 12.67 -15.55 -6.44
N ILE A 177 12.49 -16.23 -5.30
CA ILE A 177 11.27 -17.01 -5.00
C ILE A 177 10.04 -16.09 -4.98
N VAL A 178 10.13 -14.96 -4.28
CA VAL A 178 9.01 -14.01 -4.15
C VAL A 178 8.69 -13.37 -5.49
N TRP A 179 9.70 -13.00 -6.27
CA TRP A 179 9.50 -12.46 -7.62
C TRP A 179 8.83 -13.47 -8.55
N GLN A 180 9.25 -14.74 -8.50
CA GLN A 180 8.65 -15.81 -9.29
C GLN A 180 7.17 -16.03 -8.91
N ILE A 181 6.85 -16.05 -7.62
CA ILE A 181 5.46 -16.19 -7.15
C ILE A 181 4.61 -15.01 -7.62
N ALA A 182 5.14 -13.78 -7.51
CA ALA A 182 4.43 -12.58 -7.96
C ALA A 182 4.23 -12.56 -9.47
N GLU A 183 5.21 -13.03 -10.26
CA GLU A 183 5.08 -13.21 -11.70
C GLU A 183 3.97 -14.22 -12.02
N ASP A 184 3.96 -15.37 -11.35
CA ASP A 184 2.95 -16.40 -11.53
C ASP A 184 1.53 -15.88 -11.28
N TYR A 185 1.30 -15.21 -10.15
CA TYR A 185 0.00 -14.59 -9.87
C TYR A 185 -0.36 -13.47 -10.85
N SER A 186 0.60 -12.81 -11.48
CA SER A 186 0.33 -11.75 -12.46
C SER A 186 -0.36 -12.24 -13.73
N HIS A 187 -0.30 -13.56 -14.00
CA HIS A 187 -1.02 -14.24 -15.07
C HIS A 187 -2.47 -14.60 -14.72
N CYS A 188 -2.85 -14.44 -13.45
CA CYS A 188 -4.23 -14.59 -13.02
C CYS A 188 -5.11 -13.49 -13.65
N GLU A 189 -6.30 -13.86 -14.13
CA GLU A 189 -7.21 -12.91 -14.77
C GLU A 189 -7.73 -11.88 -13.76
N PHE A 190 -8.16 -12.37 -12.60
CA PHE A 190 -8.47 -11.57 -11.41
C PHE A 190 -8.50 -12.45 -10.15
N LEU A 191 -8.37 -11.79 -9.01
CA LEU A 191 -8.55 -12.36 -7.69
C LEU A 191 -9.99 -12.17 -7.19
N ILE A 192 -10.62 -13.21 -6.68
CA ILE A 192 -11.78 -13.09 -5.79
C ILE A 192 -11.23 -12.93 -4.38
N ARG A 193 -11.33 -11.72 -3.84
CA ARG A 193 -10.67 -11.32 -2.59
C ARG A 193 -11.66 -11.45 -1.43
N LEU A 194 -11.22 -12.21 -0.42
CA LEU A 194 -12.03 -12.52 0.76
C LEU A 194 -11.82 -11.48 1.87
N PRO A 195 -12.82 -11.20 2.74
CA PRO A 195 -12.67 -10.23 3.84
C PRO A 195 -11.49 -10.52 4.79
N GLY A 196 -10.88 -9.48 5.37
CA GLY A 196 -9.69 -9.63 6.21
C GLY A 196 -8.44 -9.95 5.39
N TYR A 197 -8.40 -9.49 4.13
CA TYR A 197 -7.30 -9.73 3.22
C TYR A 197 -6.03 -8.95 3.58
N CYS A 198 -4.87 -9.51 3.23
CA CYS A 198 -3.61 -8.77 3.20
C CYS A 198 -3.41 -8.05 1.85
N PRO A 199 -2.49 -7.08 1.73
CA PRO A 199 -2.14 -6.50 0.45
C PRO A 199 -1.57 -7.56 -0.50
N MET A 200 -2.22 -7.74 -1.66
CA MET A 200 -1.83 -8.73 -2.67
C MET A 200 -1.53 -8.06 -4.02
N PRO A 201 -0.41 -7.32 -4.12
CA PRO A 201 -0.07 -6.50 -5.30
C PRO A 201 0.21 -7.30 -6.58
N ALA A 202 0.49 -8.59 -6.47
CA ALA A 202 0.78 -9.43 -7.63
C ALA A 202 -0.43 -9.60 -8.57
N PHE A 203 -1.66 -9.53 -8.03
CA PHE A 203 -2.88 -9.64 -8.82
C PHE A 203 -3.23 -8.32 -9.49
N ARG A 204 -3.50 -8.37 -10.79
CA ARG A 204 -3.86 -7.19 -11.59
C ARG A 204 -5.21 -6.60 -11.16
N ASP A 205 -6.18 -7.47 -10.98
CA ASP A 205 -7.56 -7.14 -10.70
C ASP A 205 -8.05 -7.97 -9.51
N ALA A 206 -8.95 -7.38 -8.72
CA ALA A 206 -9.53 -8.02 -7.55
C ALA A 206 -11.02 -7.67 -7.47
N ILE A 207 -11.83 -8.63 -7.07
CA ILE A 207 -13.27 -8.51 -6.83
C ILE A 207 -13.51 -8.93 -5.38
N ASP A 208 -13.97 -7.98 -4.57
CA ASP A 208 -14.34 -8.26 -3.19
C ASP A 208 -15.67 -8.99 -3.15
N VAL A 209 -15.72 -10.04 -2.34
CA VAL A 209 -16.93 -10.81 -2.06
C VAL A 209 -17.31 -10.74 -0.59
N PRO A 210 -18.58 -10.98 -0.25
CA PRO A 210 -18.99 -11.15 1.14
C PRO A 210 -18.24 -12.31 1.81
N LEU A 211 -18.44 -12.48 3.12
CA LEU A 211 -17.78 -13.52 3.89
C LEU A 211 -18.10 -14.91 3.32
N VAL A 212 -17.06 -15.69 3.04
CA VAL A 212 -17.19 -17.09 2.64
C VAL A 212 -17.19 -17.93 3.91
N VAL A 213 -18.33 -18.51 4.24
CA VAL A 213 -18.50 -19.33 5.43
C VAL A 213 -19.27 -20.60 5.07
N ARG A 214 -18.97 -21.69 5.79
CA ARG A 214 -19.69 -22.95 5.64
C ARG A 214 -21.10 -22.83 6.22
N ARG A 215 -22.08 -23.42 5.54
CA ARG A 215 -23.47 -23.43 6.01
C ARG A 215 -23.64 -24.37 7.20
N LEU A 216 -24.53 -24.00 8.11
CA LEU A 216 -24.99 -24.88 9.19
C LEU A 216 -25.87 -25.98 8.61
N HIS A 217 -25.68 -27.20 9.08
CA HIS A 217 -26.60 -28.31 8.80
C HIS A 217 -27.63 -28.48 9.91
N LYS A 218 -27.30 -28.09 11.14
CA LYS A 218 -28.15 -28.21 12.33
C LYS A 218 -28.22 -26.90 13.12
N SER A 219 -29.31 -26.73 13.84
CA SER A 219 -29.48 -25.66 14.82
C SER A 219 -28.69 -25.94 16.11
N ARG A 220 -28.48 -24.90 16.92
CA ARG A 220 -27.80 -24.99 18.21
C ARG A 220 -28.50 -25.99 19.14
N GLU A 221 -29.82 -25.95 19.19
CA GLU A 221 -30.65 -26.79 20.06
C GLU A 221 -30.53 -28.27 19.68
N GLU A 222 -30.49 -28.58 18.39
CA GLU A 222 -30.31 -29.95 17.88
C GLU A 222 -28.94 -30.51 18.24
N VAL A 223 -27.88 -29.73 18.03
CA VAL A 223 -26.50 -30.14 18.36
C VAL A 223 -26.35 -30.37 19.87
N ARG A 224 -26.85 -29.44 20.69
CA ARG A 224 -26.79 -29.57 22.17
C ARG A 224 -27.55 -30.80 22.66
N LYS A 225 -28.72 -31.07 22.09
CA LYS A 225 -29.51 -32.26 22.40
C LYS A 225 -28.80 -33.56 22.04
N GLU A 226 -28.16 -33.62 20.87
CA GLU A 226 -27.38 -34.80 20.44
C GLU A 226 -26.16 -35.05 21.34
N LEU A 227 -25.52 -33.98 21.81
CA LEU A 227 -24.40 -34.07 22.76
C LEU A 227 -24.85 -34.29 24.22
N GLY A 228 -26.16 -34.26 24.49
CA GLY A 228 -26.72 -34.41 25.84
C GLY A 228 -26.41 -33.24 26.78
N ILE A 229 -26.18 -32.04 26.23
CA ILE A 229 -25.78 -30.85 27.00
C ILE A 229 -27.01 -29.96 27.24
N PRO A 230 -27.34 -29.62 28.50
CA PRO A 230 -28.41 -28.68 28.83
C PRO A 230 -28.15 -27.27 28.29
N GLU A 231 -29.22 -26.50 28.01
CA GLU A 231 -29.11 -25.16 27.42
C GLU A 231 -28.47 -24.12 28.35
N ASP A 232 -28.60 -24.28 29.66
CA ASP A 232 -28.05 -23.39 30.68
C ASP A 232 -26.54 -23.57 30.91
N VAL A 233 -25.97 -24.67 30.40
CA VAL A 233 -24.54 -24.96 30.50
C VAL A 233 -23.75 -24.14 29.47
N LYS A 234 -22.67 -23.51 29.94
CA LYS A 234 -21.76 -22.75 29.08
C LYS A 234 -20.75 -23.65 28.40
N ILE A 235 -20.61 -23.47 27.09
CA ILE A 235 -19.76 -24.32 26.24
C ILE A 235 -18.64 -23.49 25.62
N VAL A 236 -17.39 -23.94 25.75
CA VAL A 236 -16.26 -23.47 24.94
C VAL A 236 -15.84 -24.56 23.96
N ILE A 237 -15.60 -24.23 22.70
CA ILE A 237 -15.01 -25.17 21.73
C ILE A 237 -13.52 -24.91 21.58
N LEU A 238 -12.70 -25.94 21.77
CA LEU A 238 -11.25 -25.92 21.57
C LEU A 238 -10.92 -26.39 20.16
N ASN A 239 -10.52 -25.45 19.29
CA ASN A 239 -10.31 -25.70 17.87
C ASN A 239 -8.93 -25.22 17.38
N PHE A 240 -7.99 -26.16 17.23
CA PHE A 240 -6.63 -25.92 16.70
C PHE A 240 -6.38 -26.61 15.34
N GLY A 241 -7.43 -27.04 14.64
CA GLY A 241 -7.35 -27.53 13.26
C GLY A 241 -6.67 -28.89 13.10
N GLY A 242 -7.00 -29.86 13.96
CA GLY A 242 -6.67 -31.28 13.77
C GLY A 242 -5.21 -31.69 14.04
N GLN A 243 -4.33 -30.77 14.46
CA GLN A 243 -2.99 -31.15 14.92
C GLN A 243 -3.04 -31.71 16.35
N PRO A 244 -2.29 -32.80 16.65
CA PRO A 244 -2.24 -33.36 17.98
C PRO A 244 -1.53 -32.38 18.92
N SER A 245 -2.31 -31.59 19.64
CA SER A 245 -1.82 -30.79 20.75
C SER A 245 -1.47 -31.75 21.90
N GLY A 246 -0.19 -32.05 22.08
CA GLY A 246 0.32 -32.85 23.21
C GLY A 246 0.19 -32.13 24.57
N TRP A 247 -0.93 -31.45 24.81
CA TRP A 247 -1.19 -30.64 25.99
C TRP A 247 -1.91 -31.46 27.05
N THR A 248 -1.46 -31.33 28.29
CA THR A 248 -2.15 -31.91 29.46
C THR A 248 -3.22 -30.93 29.93
N LEU A 249 -4.48 -31.20 29.57
CA LEU A 249 -5.62 -30.39 30.01
C LEU A 249 -6.02 -30.75 31.45
N LYS A 250 -6.37 -29.74 32.25
CA LYS A 250 -6.80 -29.92 33.64
C LYS A 250 -8.16 -29.29 33.87
N GLU A 251 -8.91 -29.85 34.82
CA GLU A 251 -10.25 -29.37 35.18
C GLU A 251 -10.27 -27.88 35.58
N GLU A 252 -9.21 -27.43 36.26
CA GLU A 252 -9.03 -26.07 36.78
C GLU A 252 -8.94 -24.97 35.70
N TYR A 253 -8.79 -25.36 34.42
CA TYR A 253 -8.62 -24.41 33.31
C TYR A 253 -9.94 -23.72 32.94
N LEU A 254 -11.08 -24.38 33.21
CA LEU A 254 -12.40 -23.83 32.91
C LEU A 254 -13.02 -23.11 34.12
N PRO A 255 -13.92 -22.13 33.90
CA PRO A 255 -14.78 -21.63 34.95
C PRO A 255 -15.72 -22.74 35.46
N HIS A 256 -16.17 -22.62 36.71
CA HIS A 256 -17.03 -23.64 37.32
C HIS A 256 -18.35 -23.78 36.53
N GLY A 257 -18.74 -25.02 36.21
CA GLY A 257 -19.97 -25.32 35.47
C GLY A 257 -19.88 -25.21 33.94
N TRP A 258 -18.69 -24.94 33.39
CA TRP A 258 -18.46 -24.91 31.95
C TRP A 258 -18.03 -26.27 31.40
N LEU A 259 -18.36 -26.53 30.14
CA LEU A 259 -17.89 -27.67 29.37
C LEU A 259 -17.00 -27.20 28.21
N CYS A 260 -15.97 -27.98 27.90
CA CYS A 260 -15.09 -27.75 26.76
C CYS A 260 -15.23 -28.86 25.73
N LEU A 261 -15.56 -28.52 24.48
CA LEU A 261 -15.62 -29.47 23.37
C LEU A 261 -14.29 -29.49 22.63
N VAL A 262 -13.60 -30.62 22.65
CA VAL A 262 -12.24 -30.75 22.10
C VAL A 262 -12.29 -31.34 20.70
N CYS A 263 -11.87 -30.56 19.70
CA CYS A 263 -11.76 -31.00 18.31
C CYS A 263 -10.47 -31.78 18.08
N GLY A 264 -10.54 -32.94 17.41
CA GLY A 264 -9.36 -33.65 16.92
C GLY A 264 -8.46 -34.32 17.97
N ALA A 265 -8.95 -34.55 19.19
CA ALA A 265 -8.19 -35.26 20.22
C ALA A 265 -7.85 -36.70 19.81
N SER A 266 -6.65 -37.19 20.16
CA SER A 266 -6.27 -38.59 19.93
C SER A 266 -7.15 -39.54 20.76
N GLU A 267 -7.33 -40.78 20.29
CA GLU A 267 -8.11 -41.80 21.01
C GLU A 267 -7.48 -42.25 22.34
N SER A 268 -6.19 -41.97 22.52
CA SER A 268 -5.43 -42.29 23.72
C SER A 268 -5.34 -41.17 24.76
N LEU A 269 -5.91 -39.99 24.50
CA LEU A 269 -5.83 -38.86 25.42
C LEU A 269 -6.90 -38.98 26.51
N ASP A 270 -6.46 -39.13 27.76
CA ASP A 270 -7.35 -39.06 28.93
C ASP A 270 -7.71 -37.60 29.20
N LEU A 271 -9.01 -37.29 29.22
CA LEU A 271 -9.53 -35.93 29.36
C LEU A 271 -10.30 -35.78 30.67
N PRO A 272 -10.17 -34.65 31.38
CA PRO A 272 -10.97 -34.41 32.58
C PRO A 272 -12.48 -34.41 32.29
N PRO A 273 -13.36 -34.64 33.30
CA PRO A 273 -14.80 -34.79 33.10
C PRO A 273 -15.51 -33.62 32.42
N ASN A 274 -14.97 -32.40 32.57
CA ASN A 274 -15.49 -31.18 31.94
C ASN A 274 -14.97 -30.93 30.51
N PHE A 275 -14.19 -31.86 29.96
CA PHE A 275 -13.70 -31.83 28.58
C PHE A 275 -14.31 -33.00 27.79
N VAL A 276 -15.16 -32.68 26.81
CA VAL A 276 -15.85 -33.65 25.97
C VAL A 276 -15.12 -33.78 24.64
N LYS A 277 -14.74 -35.00 24.30
CA LYS A 277 -14.12 -35.29 23.02
C LYS A 277 -15.15 -35.35 21.90
N LEU A 278 -14.91 -34.63 20.81
CA LEU A 278 -15.73 -34.74 19.61
C LEU A 278 -15.25 -35.88 18.71
N ALA A 279 -16.19 -36.49 17.97
CA ALA A 279 -15.85 -37.51 16.98
C ALA A 279 -15.10 -36.89 15.79
N LYS A 280 -14.27 -37.68 15.11
CA LYS A 280 -13.41 -37.19 14.02
C LYS A 280 -14.20 -36.66 12.82
N ASP A 281 -15.39 -37.18 12.60
CA ASP A 281 -16.34 -36.83 11.53
C ASP A 281 -17.35 -35.76 11.94
N THR A 282 -17.21 -35.19 13.15
CA THR A 282 -18.11 -34.13 13.61
C THR A 282 -17.96 -32.88 12.74
N TYR A 283 -19.09 -32.42 12.20
CA TYR A 283 -19.13 -31.21 11.39
C TYR A 283 -18.93 -29.96 12.27
N THR A 284 -17.69 -29.44 12.27
CA THR A 284 -17.24 -28.38 13.19
C THR A 284 -18.10 -27.10 13.17
N PRO A 285 -18.62 -26.59 12.03
CA PRO A 285 -19.41 -25.36 12.01
C PRO A 285 -20.66 -25.42 12.91
N ASP A 286 -21.36 -26.55 12.92
CA ASP A 286 -22.55 -26.76 13.77
C ASP A 286 -22.20 -26.68 15.25
N VAL A 287 -21.05 -27.25 15.63
CA VAL A 287 -20.57 -27.25 17.02
C VAL A 287 -20.08 -25.86 17.46
N ILE A 288 -19.46 -25.09 16.55
CA ILE A 288 -19.07 -23.71 16.81
C ILE A 288 -20.32 -22.88 17.10
N ALA A 289 -21.35 -22.96 16.26
CA ALA A 289 -22.61 -22.24 16.46
C ALA A 289 -23.36 -22.68 17.74
N ALA A 290 -23.19 -23.94 18.15
CA ALA A 290 -23.75 -24.47 19.38
C ALA A 290 -22.99 -24.06 20.67
N SER A 291 -21.80 -23.47 20.53
CA SER A 291 -20.93 -23.06 21.63
C SER A 291 -21.21 -21.62 22.09
N ASP A 292 -20.81 -21.25 23.30
CA ASP A 292 -20.90 -19.88 23.80
C ASP A 292 -19.63 -19.06 23.48
N CYS A 293 -18.51 -19.74 23.25
CA CYS A 293 -17.23 -19.13 22.92
C CYS A 293 -16.36 -20.15 22.16
N MET A 294 -15.46 -19.66 21.31
CA MET A 294 -14.41 -20.45 20.68
C MET A 294 -13.05 -20.12 21.29
N LEU A 295 -12.19 -21.13 21.47
CA LEU A 295 -10.80 -21.00 21.84
C LEU A 295 -9.92 -21.71 20.79
N GLY A 296 -8.98 -21.00 20.19
CA GLY A 296 -8.23 -21.57 19.06
C GLY A 296 -7.16 -20.66 18.46
N LYS A 297 -6.68 -21.07 17.28
CA LYS A 297 -5.74 -20.30 16.47
C LYS A 297 -6.47 -19.46 15.41
N ILE A 298 -5.96 -18.27 15.12
CA ILE A 298 -6.51 -17.43 14.05
C ILE A 298 -6.28 -18.12 12.70
N GLY A 299 -7.34 -18.26 11.91
CA GLY A 299 -7.29 -18.64 10.50
C GLY A 299 -8.58 -18.21 9.83
N TYR A 300 -8.56 -18.00 8.51
CA TYR A 300 -9.72 -17.45 7.81
C TYR A 300 -11.01 -18.25 8.05
N GLY A 301 -10.94 -19.59 8.01
CA GLY A 301 -12.10 -20.46 8.25
C GLY A 301 -12.70 -20.31 9.66
N THR A 302 -11.87 -20.27 10.71
CA THR A 302 -12.37 -20.11 12.09
C THR A 302 -12.90 -18.71 12.33
N VAL A 303 -12.21 -17.70 11.80
CA VAL A 303 -12.63 -16.29 11.93
C VAL A 303 -13.94 -16.02 11.20
N SER A 304 -14.10 -16.53 9.98
CA SER A 304 -15.34 -16.38 9.22
C SER A 304 -16.53 -17.04 9.92
N GLU A 305 -16.33 -18.22 10.52
CA GLU A 305 -17.36 -18.91 11.31
C GLU A 305 -17.72 -18.16 12.60
N ALA A 306 -16.71 -17.67 13.33
CA ALA A 306 -16.94 -16.86 14.54
C ALA A 306 -17.76 -15.60 14.23
N LEU A 307 -17.43 -14.89 13.15
CA LEU A 307 -18.15 -13.69 12.74
C LEU A 307 -19.56 -14.00 12.25
N ALA A 308 -19.71 -14.99 11.35
CA ALA A 308 -21.01 -15.35 10.78
C ALA A 308 -22.00 -15.83 11.84
N PHE A 309 -21.53 -16.64 12.80
CA PHE A 309 -22.35 -17.19 13.88
C PHE A 309 -22.38 -16.31 15.13
N LYS A 310 -21.69 -15.16 15.10
CA LYS A 310 -21.60 -14.18 16.20
C LYS A 310 -21.12 -14.81 17.51
N ILE A 311 -20.13 -15.69 17.40
CA ILE A 311 -19.50 -16.37 18.53
C ILE A 311 -18.23 -15.61 18.94
N PRO A 312 -18.09 -15.21 20.21
CA PRO A 312 -16.85 -14.68 20.74
C PRO A 312 -15.69 -15.66 20.53
N PHE A 313 -14.55 -15.15 20.07
CA PHE A 313 -13.37 -15.92 19.75
C PHE A 313 -12.19 -15.47 20.61
N VAL A 314 -11.82 -16.34 21.55
CA VAL A 314 -10.56 -16.24 22.28
C VAL A 314 -9.47 -16.88 21.41
N PHE A 315 -8.50 -16.08 20.99
CA PHE A 315 -7.47 -16.56 20.08
C PHE A 315 -6.07 -16.44 20.68
N VAL A 316 -5.18 -17.29 20.22
CA VAL A 316 -3.76 -17.24 20.57
C VAL A 316 -2.97 -16.85 19.32
N ARG A 317 -2.05 -15.89 19.49
CA ARG A 317 -1.20 -15.41 18.41
C ARG A 317 -0.33 -16.53 17.85
N ARG A 318 -0.13 -16.50 16.53
CA ARG A 318 0.84 -17.33 15.82
C ARG A 318 2.00 -16.44 15.37
N ASP A 319 3.18 -16.77 15.84
CA ASP A 319 4.37 -16.05 15.40
C ASP A 319 4.65 -16.37 13.93
N TYR A 320 4.98 -15.35 13.14
CA TYR A 320 5.37 -15.46 11.71
C TYR A 320 4.26 -15.91 10.74
N PHE A 321 2.99 -15.76 11.13
CA PHE A 321 1.84 -15.85 10.22
C PHE A 321 1.35 -14.45 9.80
N ASN A 322 1.79 -13.97 8.65
CA ASN A 322 1.61 -12.56 8.27
C ASN A 322 0.16 -12.17 7.94
N GLU A 323 -0.71 -13.12 7.65
CA GLU A 323 -2.15 -12.86 7.48
C GLU A 323 -2.86 -12.57 8.81
N GLU A 324 -2.31 -13.02 9.93
CA GLU A 324 -2.97 -12.99 11.24
C GLU A 324 -3.36 -11.58 11.69
N PRO A 325 -2.50 -10.54 11.58
CA PRO A 325 -2.87 -9.19 11.99
C PRO A 325 -4.13 -8.66 11.30
N PHE A 326 -4.38 -9.04 10.04
CA PHE A 326 -5.56 -8.61 9.28
C PHE A 326 -6.84 -9.26 9.78
N LEU A 327 -6.77 -10.56 10.05
CA LEU A 327 -7.87 -11.31 10.63
C LEU A 327 -8.15 -10.89 12.08
N ARG A 328 -7.09 -10.58 12.87
CA ARG A 328 -7.21 -10.01 14.21
C ARG A 328 -7.93 -8.67 14.18
N ASN A 329 -7.49 -7.74 13.33
CA ASN A 329 -8.12 -6.43 13.20
C ASN A 329 -9.60 -6.56 12.81
N MET A 330 -9.93 -7.54 11.96
CA MET A 330 -11.31 -7.84 11.61
C MET A 330 -12.13 -8.33 12.82
N LEU A 331 -11.59 -9.25 13.64
CA LEU A 331 -12.24 -9.70 14.88
C LEU A 331 -12.44 -8.56 15.89
N GLU A 332 -11.45 -7.68 16.04
CA GLU A 332 -11.51 -6.54 16.94
C GLU A 332 -12.56 -5.52 16.48
N PHE A 333 -12.58 -5.20 15.18
CA PHE A 333 -13.54 -4.28 14.58
C PHE A 333 -14.99 -4.72 14.83
N TYR A 334 -15.28 -6.01 14.69
CA TYR A 334 -16.60 -6.58 14.92
C TYR A 334 -16.86 -7.04 16.37
N GLN A 335 -16.00 -6.64 17.32
CA GLN A 335 -16.14 -6.95 18.75
C GLN A 335 -16.28 -8.45 19.04
N ALA A 336 -15.57 -9.28 18.27
CA ALA A 336 -15.61 -10.73 18.36
C ALA A 336 -14.33 -11.35 18.93
N GLY A 337 -13.23 -10.58 19.07
CA GLY A 337 -11.92 -11.12 19.46
C GLY A 337 -11.52 -10.84 20.91
N VAL A 338 -10.90 -11.83 21.57
CA VAL A 338 -10.11 -11.67 22.79
C VAL A 338 -8.76 -12.34 22.60
N GLU A 339 -7.67 -11.57 22.66
CA GLU A 339 -6.32 -12.13 22.59
C GLU A 339 -5.93 -12.80 23.92
N MET A 340 -5.47 -14.05 23.86
CA MET A 340 -4.84 -14.78 24.96
C MET A 340 -3.36 -15.01 24.65
N ILE A 341 -2.49 -14.68 25.61
CA ILE A 341 -1.05 -14.94 25.47
C ILE A 341 -0.75 -16.44 25.59
N ARG A 342 0.24 -16.92 24.82
CA ARG A 342 0.62 -18.35 24.77
C ARG A 342 0.95 -18.95 26.13
N ARG A 343 1.57 -18.17 27.03
CA ARG A 343 1.85 -18.61 28.40
C ARG A 343 0.59 -19.04 29.13
N ASP A 344 -0.47 -18.22 29.05
CA ASP A 344 -1.71 -18.44 29.79
C ASP A 344 -2.53 -19.58 29.19
N LEU A 345 -2.41 -19.81 27.87
CA LEU A 345 -2.93 -21.03 27.23
C LEU A 345 -2.30 -22.28 27.87
N LEU A 346 -0.97 -22.32 27.99
CA LEU A 346 -0.22 -23.48 28.47
C LEU A 346 -0.31 -23.69 29.99
N THR A 347 -0.41 -22.62 30.77
CA THR A 347 -0.58 -22.71 32.23
C THR A 347 -2.03 -22.90 32.66
N GLY A 348 -2.99 -22.73 31.72
CA GLY A 348 -4.40 -22.91 31.98
C GLY A 348 -5.12 -21.73 32.61
N HIS A 349 -4.56 -20.53 32.50
CA HIS A 349 -5.16 -19.31 33.05
C HIS A 349 -6.27 -18.76 32.13
N TRP A 350 -7.21 -19.61 31.69
CA TRP A 350 -8.18 -19.26 30.64
C TRP A 350 -9.38 -18.47 31.16
N ARG A 351 -9.74 -18.65 32.45
CA ARG A 351 -10.95 -18.07 33.06
C ARG A 351 -11.17 -16.57 32.77
N PRO A 352 -10.18 -15.66 32.97
CA PRO A 352 -10.40 -14.24 32.72
C PRO A 352 -10.72 -13.93 31.25
N TYR A 353 -10.15 -14.69 30.32
CA TYR A 353 -10.36 -14.51 28.88
C TYR A 353 -11.74 -15.02 28.46
N LEU A 354 -12.19 -16.16 28.99
CA LEU A 354 -13.51 -16.74 28.72
C LEU A 354 -14.64 -15.88 29.29
N GLU A 355 -14.48 -15.37 30.52
CA GLU A 355 -15.44 -14.45 31.13
C GLU A 355 -15.54 -13.14 30.34
N ARG A 356 -14.41 -12.60 29.88
CA ARG A 356 -14.40 -11.43 28.99
C ARG A 356 -15.07 -11.74 27.66
N ALA A 357 -14.81 -12.89 27.06
CA ALA A 357 -15.37 -13.25 25.76
C ALA A 357 -16.91 -13.32 25.80
N VAL A 358 -17.48 -13.89 26.85
CA VAL A 358 -18.96 -13.95 27.02
C VAL A 358 -19.59 -12.57 27.25
N SER A 359 -18.81 -11.58 27.71
CA SER A 359 -19.29 -10.20 27.81
C SER A 359 -19.33 -9.45 26.47
N LEU A 360 -18.66 -9.98 25.43
CA LEU A 360 -18.64 -9.36 24.11
C LEU A 360 -19.99 -9.49 23.40
N LYS A 361 -20.25 -8.56 22.47
CA LYS A 361 -21.43 -8.56 21.61
C LYS A 361 -20.99 -8.50 20.15
N PRO A 362 -20.59 -9.64 19.55
CA PRO A 362 -20.15 -9.69 18.16
C PRO A 362 -21.19 -9.05 17.23
N CYS A 363 -20.77 -8.09 16.42
CA CYS A 363 -21.65 -7.20 15.65
C CYS A 363 -21.43 -7.31 14.13
N TYR A 364 -21.07 -8.50 13.63
CA TYR A 364 -20.93 -8.69 12.19
C TYR A 364 -22.29 -8.54 11.49
N GLU A 365 -22.36 -7.61 10.54
CA GLU A 365 -23.55 -7.28 9.73
C GLU A 365 -23.32 -7.43 8.22
N GLY A 366 -22.13 -7.89 7.80
CA GLY A 366 -21.84 -8.16 6.40
C GLY A 366 -22.58 -9.39 5.85
N GLY A 367 -22.58 -9.53 4.52
CA GLY A 367 -23.15 -10.72 3.88
C GLY A 367 -22.33 -11.98 4.16
N ILE A 368 -23.01 -13.12 4.34
CA ILE A 368 -22.40 -14.45 4.56
C ILE A 368 -22.53 -15.38 3.34
N ASN A 369 -23.03 -14.85 2.22
CA ASN A 369 -23.26 -15.58 0.98
C ASN A 369 -22.06 -15.52 0.02
N GLY A 370 -20.86 -15.26 0.53
CA GLY A 370 -19.65 -15.07 -0.27
C GLY A 370 -19.37 -16.25 -1.20
N GLY A 371 -19.59 -17.48 -0.74
CA GLY A 371 -19.37 -18.69 -1.54
C GLY A 371 -20.30 -18.77 -2.76
N GLU A 372 -21.55 -18.33 -2.62
CA GLU A 372 -22.52 -18.30 -3.72
C GLU A 372 -22.20 -17.18 -4.72
N VAL A 373 -21.76 -16.03 -4.21
CA VAL A 373 -21.33 -14.90 -5.04
C VAL A 373 -20.08 -15.29 -5.84
N ALA A 374 -19.08 -15.87 -5.18
CA ALA A 374 -17.86 -16.37 -5.83
C ALA A 374 -18.18 -17.44 -6.88
N ALA A 375 -19.03 -18.41 -6.56
CA ALA A 375 -19.45 -19.45 -7.51
C ALA A 375 -20.13 -18.86 -8.76
N ARG A 376 -21.00 -17.85 -8.61
CA ARG A 376 -21.62 -17.15 -9.74
C ARG A 376 -20.59 -16.42 -10.59
N ILE A 377 -19.65 -15.71 -9.98
CA ILE A 377 -18.56 -15.02 -10.70
C ILE A 377 -17.73 -16.03 -11.51
N LEU A 378 -17.36 -17.16 -10.91
CA LEU A 378 -16.60 -18.21 -11.58
C LEU A 378 -17.39 -18.83 -12.75
N GLN A 379 -18.68 -19.11 -12.56
CA GLN A 379 -19.55 -19.64 -13.60
C GLN A 379 -19.70 -18.67 -14.79
N ASP A 380 -19.97 -17.40 -14.50
CA ASP A 380 -20.11 -16.36 -15.51
C ASP A 380 -18.79 -16.17 -16.28
N THR A 381 -17.64 -16.22 -15.57
CA THR A 381 -16.30 -16.08 -16.18
C THR A 381 -15.98 -17.25 -17.11
N ALA A 382 -16.26 -18.48 -16.67
CA ALA A 382 -16.11 -19.68 -17.51
C ALA A 382 -17.06 -19.65 -18.74
N SER A 383 -18.18 -18.94 -18.64
CA SER A 383 -19.12 -18.72 -19.75
C SER A 383 -18.72 -17.55 -20.67
N GLY A 384 -17.58 -16.90 -20.42
CA GLY A 384 -17.03 -15.82 -21.24
C GLY A 384 -17.42 -14.40 -20.82
N LYS A 385 -18.10 -14.21 -19.69
CA LYS A 385 -18.41 -12.87 -19.16
C LYS A 385 -17.16 -12.25 -18.56
N ASN A 386 -16.87 -11.00 -18.93
CA ASN A 386 -15.74 -10.25 -18.38
C ASN A 386 -16.19 -9.46 -17.15
N TYR A 387 -15.47 -9.62 -16.04
CA TYR A 387 -15.66 -8.86 -14.80
C TYR A 387 -14.60 -7.77 -14.59
N THR A 388 -13.54 -7.79 -15.39
CA THR A 388 -12.43 -6.84 -15.32
C THR A 388 -12.56 -5.82 -16.45
N SER A 389 -12.02 -4.62 -16.23
CA SER A 389 -11.91 -3.63 -17.29
C SER A 389 -10.63 -3.92 -18.09
N ASP A 390 -10.69 -3.95 -19.41
CA ASP A 390 -9.51 -4.10 -20.28
C ASP A 390 -8.50 -2.92 -20.16
N LYS A 391 -8.82 -1.90 -19.34
CA LYS A 391 -7.95 -0.76 -19.10
C LYS A 391 -6.90 -1.09 -18.04
N LEU A 392 -5.67 -1.36 -18.49
CA LEU A 392 -4.48 -1.38 -17.64
C LEU A 392 -4.31 0.00 -16.98
N SER A 393 -4.63 0.09 -15.68
CA SER A 393 -4.28 1.27 -14.90
C SER A 393 -2.82 1.15 -14.45
N GLY A 394 -1.91 1.79 -15.20
CA GLY A 394 -0.47 1.81 -14.85
C GLY A 394 -0.20 2.35 -13.43
N SER A 395 -1.06 3.24 -12.93
CA SER A 395 -0.99 3.75 -11.55
C SER A 395 -1.32 2.70 -10.50
N ARG A 396 -2.27 1.77 -10.77
CA ARG A 396 -2.54 0.61 -9.91
C ARG A 396 -1.31 -0.29 -9.82
N ARG A 397 -0.71 -0.63 -10.98
CA ARG A 397 0.50 -1.47 -11.06
C ARG A 397 1.71 -0.85 -10.35
N LEU A 398 1.95 0.46 -10.52
CA LEU A 398 3.04 1.16 -9.83
C LEU A 398 2.84 1.15 -8.32
N ARG A 399 1.61 1.40 -7.85
CA ARG A 399 1.27 1.32 -6.43
C ARG A 399 1.52 -0.07 -5.86
N ASP A 400 1.08 -1.09 -6.57
CA ASP A 400 1.24 -2.48 -6.16
C ASP A 400 2.73 -2.86 -6.09
N ALA A 401 3.55 -2.39 -7.05
CA ALA A 401 5.00 -2.52 -7.01
C ALA A 401 5.65 -1.75 -5.84
N ILE A 402 5.16 -0.55 -5.50
CA ILE A 402 5.62 0.23 -4.33
C ILE A 402 5.28 -0.51 -3.04
N VAL A 403 4.09 -1.12 -2.92
CA VAL A 403 3.70 -1.90 -1.75
C VAL A 403 4.58 -3.14 -1.61
N LEU A 404 4.84 -3.85 -2.71
CA LEU A 404 5.77 -5.00 -2.73
C LEU A 404 7.20 -4.56 -2.36
N GLY A 405 7.68 -3.44 -2.91
CA GLY A 405 8.98 -2.87 -2.57
C GLY A 405 9.09 -2.45 -1.10
N TYR A 406 8.05 -1.81 -0.56
CA TYR A 406 7.95 -1.48 0.86
C TYR A 406 7.90 -2.73 1.74
N GLN A 407 7.28 -3.82 1.27
CA GLN A 407 7.31 -5.12 1.96
C GLN A 407 8.71 -5.73 2.00
N LEU A 408 9.49 -5.60 0.93
CA LEU A 408 10.84 -6.14 0.78
C LEU A 408 11.96 -5.29 1.41
N GLN A 409 11.61 -4.22 2.14
CA GLN A 409 12.55 -3.34 2.85
C GLN A 409 12.29 -3.26 4.37
N ARG A 410 11.44 -4.14 4.90
CA ARG A 410 10.97 -4.05 6.29
C ARG A 410 11.97 -4.56 7.33
N VAL A 411 11.83 -4.03 8.54
CA VAL A 411 12.40 -4.60 9.76
C VAL A 411 11.50 -5.76 10.20
N PRO A 412 12.03 -7.00 10.35
CA PRO A 412 11.25 -8.15 10.80
C PRO A 412 10.56 -7.93 12.15
N GLY A 413 9.34 -8.45 12.33
CA GLY A 413 8.66 -8.50 13.64
C GLY A 413 7.81 -7.27 14.04
N ARG A 414 7.44 -6.40 13.10
CA ARG A 414 6.53 -5.27 13.35
C ARG A 414 5.16 -5.51 12.70
N ASP A 415 4.08 -5.36 13.47
CA ASP A 415 2.70 -5.53 12.99
C ASP A 415 2.41 -4.63 11.76
N LEU A 416 1.77 -5.21 10.72
CA LEU A 416 1.28 -4.47 9.55
C LEU A 416 -0.02 -3.71 9.88
N SER A 417 -0.14 -2.51 9.34
CA SER A 417 -1.43 -1.90 8.98
C SER A 417 -1.50 -1.70 7.46
N ILE A 418 -2.70 -1.80 6.88
CA ILE A 418 -2.93 -1.26 5.54
C ILE A 418 -2.81 0.26 5.67
N PRO A 419 -1.89 0.94 4.97
CA PRO A 419 -1.87 2.39 4.98
C PRO A 419 -3.22 2.91 4.46
N ASP A 420 -3.82 3.90 5.14
CA ASP A 420 -5.18 4.38 4.81
C ASP A 420 -5.34 4.75 3.32
N TRP A 421 -4.28 5.25 2.70
CA TRP A 421 -4.25 5.58 1.27
C TRP A 421 -4.36 4.36 0.33
N TYR A 422 -4.00 3.15 0.77
CA TYR A 422 -4.17 1.92 0.00
C TYR A 422 -5.62 1.42 0.05
N ALA A 423 -6.28 1.51 1.21
CA ALA A 423 -7.68 1.15 1.39
C ALA A 423 -8.65 2.13 0.70
N ASN A 424 -8.31 3.43 0.69
CA ASN A 424 -9.18 4.49 0.14
C ASN A 424 -9.15 4.59 -1.39
N ALA A 425 -8.13 4.03 -2.06
CA ALA A 425 -7.91 4.26 -3.49
C ALA A 425 -8.80 3.42 -4.44
N GLU A 426 -9.46 2.36 -3.96
CA GLU A 426 -10.45 1.62 -4.76
C GLU A 426 -11.76 2.43 -4.93
N ASN A 427 -12.14 3.22 -3.92
CA ASN A 427 -13.34 4.08 -3.99
C ASN A 427 -13.17 5.27 -4.93
N GLU A 428 -11.95 5.78 -5.12
CA GLU A 428 -11.71 6.94 -6.00
C GLU A 428 -11.72 6.61 -7.49
N LEU A 429 -11.48 5.35 -7.89
CA LEU A 429 -11.52 4.91 -9.29
C LEU A 429 -12.93 4.54 -9.76
N GLY A 430 -13.77 4.00 -8.88
CA GLY A 430 -15.19 3.72 -9.18
C GLY A 430 -16.03 4.97 -9.43
N LEU A 431 -15.59 6.12 -8.90
CA LEU A 431 -16.22 7.43 -9.10
C LEU A 431 -15.76 8.14 -10.39
N ARG A 432 -14.75 7.61 -11.11
CA ARG A 432 -14.09 8.29 -12.25
C ARG A 432 -14.28 7.60 -13.61
N THR A 433 -15.31 6.77 -13.78
CA THR A 433 -15.67 6.20 -15.10
C THR A 433 -16.60 7.09 -15.92
N GLY A 434 -17.05 8.22 -15.39
CA GLY A 434 -17.55 9.32 -16.21
C GLY A 434 -16.38 10.11 -16.80
N SER A 435 -16.45 10.42 -18.10
CA SER A 435 -15.74 11.58 -18.66
C SER A 435 -15.77 12.74 -17.65
N PRO A 436 -14.68 13.51 -17.43
CA PRO A 436 -14.71 14.67 -16.55
C PRO A 436 -15.49 15.81 -17.25
N THR A 437 -16.79 15.61 -17.40
CA THR A 437 -17.81 16.64 -17.40
C THR A 437 -18.65 16.44 -16.13
N ALA A 438 -17.98 16.19 -15.01
CA ALA A 438 -18.47 16.74 -13.77
C ALA A 438 -17.98 18.17 -13.80
N GLU A 439 -18.87 19.11 -14.12
CA GLU A 439 -18.81 20.42 -13.49
C GLU A 439 -18.70 20.14 -11.98
N MET A 440 -17.47 20.05 -11.49
CA MET A 440 -17.20 20.43 -10.12
C MET A 440 -17.84 21.81 -10.04
N ASN A 441 -18.81 21.99 -9.15
CA ASN A 441 -19.17 23.32 -8.72
C ASN A 441 -17.89 23.96 -8.16
N ASP A 442 -17.16 24.62 -9.06
CA ASP A 442 -15.89 25.35 -8.92
C ASP A 442 -16.11 26.66 -8.13
N ASP A 443 -17.04 26.61 -7.18
CA ASP A 443 -17.53 27.79 -6.46
C ASP A 443 -17.14 27.75 -4.97
N SER A 444 -16.44 26.70 -4.52
CA SER A 444 -16.15 26.52 -3.09
C SER A 444 -14.70 26.65 -2.65
N PHE A 445 -13.70 26.88 -3.52
CA PHE A 445 -12.34 27.22 -3.08
C PHE A 445 -11.54 28.06 -4.10
N ARG A 446 -12.13 29.14 -4.63
CA ARG A 446 -11.32 30.27 -5.10
C ARG A 446 -10.97 31.13 -3.89
N MET A 447 -9.94 30.73 -3.14
CA MET A 447 -9.31 31.68 -2.22
C MET A 447 -8.55 32.68 -3.09
N PRO A 448 -8.94 33.96 -3.16
CA PRO A 448 -8.17 34.96 -3.89
C PRO A 448 -6.77 35.04 -3.29
N ILE A 449 -5.76 35.21 -4.14
CA ILE A 449 -4.41 35.61 -3.72
C ILE A 449 -4.58 36.84 -2.82
N PRO A 450 -3.95 36.92 -1.63
CA PRO A 450 -3.98 38.14 -0.85
C PRO A 450 -3.57 39.32 -1.75
N GLU A 451 -4.30 40.44 -1.68
CA GLU A 451 -4.13 41.58 -2.62
C GLU A 451 -2.69 42.13 -2.66
N ASP A 452 -1.89 41.82 -1.64
CA ASP A 452 -0.51 42.26 -1.44
C ASP A 452 0.56 41.45 -2.21
N PHE A 453 0.20 40.39 -2.96
CA PHE A 453 1.18 39.55 -3.68
C PHE A 453 0.94 39.50 -5.20
N GLU A 454 2.02 39.68 -5.96
CA GLU A 454 2.07 39.50 -7.42
C GLU A 454 2.77 38.19 -7.81
N ILE A 455 2.23 37.46 -8.80
CA ILE A 455 2.87 36.26 -9.34
C ILE A 455 3.85 36.65 -10.44
N LEU A 456 5.14 36.47 -10.18
CA LEU A 456 6.20 36.70 -11.17
C LEU A 456 6.35 35.51 -12.15
N HIS A 457 6.22 34.28 -11.64
CA HIS A 457 6.35 33.04 -12.42
C HIS A 457 5.41 31.95 -11.87
N GLY A 458 4.75 31.21 -12.77
CA GLY A 458 3.87 30.08 -12.41
C GLY A 458 2.42 30.47 -12.16
N ASP A 459 1.70 29.62 -11.43
CA ASP A 459 0.30 29.79 -11.02
C ASP A 459 0.08 29.14 -9.65
N VAL A 460 -0.88 29.64 -8.87
CA VAL A 460 -1.31 29.12 -7.56
C VAL A 460 -2.52 28.19 -7.66
N MET A 461 -3.15 28.02 -8.83
CA MET A 461 -4.33 27.17 -8.99
C MET A 461 -4.09 25.75 -8.49
N GLY A 462 -4.86 25.34 -7.47
CA GLY A 462 -4.77 24.02 -6.85
C GLY A 462 -3.67 23.85 -5.78
N LEU A 463 -2.96 24.91 -5.39
CA LEU A 463 -1.86 24.88 -4.41
C LEU A 463 -2.26 25.51 -3.06
N SER A 464 -3.09 24.79 -2.29
CA SER A 464 -3.58 25.25 -0.98
C SER A 464 -2.48 25.46 0.08
N ASP A 465 -1.36 24.73 -0.06
CA ASP A 465 -0.16 24.86 0.77
C ASP A 465 0.48 26.25 0.62
N THR A 466 0.54 26.74 -0.61
CA THR A 466 1.11 28.05 -0.98
C THR A 466 0.23 29.17 -0.45
N MET A 467 -1.09 29.05 -0.60
CA MET A 467 -2.03 30.02 -0.04
C MET A 467 -1.95 30.10 1.48
N SER A 468 -1.79 28.97 2.16
CA SER A 468 -1.59 28.92 3.61
C SER A 468 -0.28 29.61 4.03
N PHE A 469 0.81 29.37 3.30
CA PHE A 469 2.09 30.03 3.55
C PHE A 469 2.01 31.56 3.37
N LEU A 470 1.44 32.02 2.26
CA LEU A 470 1.27 33.46 1.98
C LEU A 470 0.40 34.15 3.02
N LYS A 471 -0.70 33.52 3.43
CA LYS A 471 -1.56 34.03 4.50
C LYS A 471 -0.82 34.12 5.84
N SER A 472 -0.07 33.06 6.20
CA SER A 472 0.78 33.06 7.39
C SER A 472 1.83 34.18 7.34
N LEU A 473 2.39 34.46 6.16
CA LEU A 473 3.33 35.55 5.94
C LEU A 473 2.67 36.92 6.15
N SER A 474 1.49 37.17 5.57
CA SER A 474 0.74 38.42 5.77
C SER A 474 0.30 38.62 7.23
N GLU A 475 -0.02 37.54 7.95
CA GLU A 475 -0.40 37.60 9.36
C GLU A 475 0.77 37.95 10.30
N LEU A 476 2.03 37.78 9.86
CA LEU A 476 3.21 38.16 10.65
C LEU A 476 3.36 39.68 10.79
N ASP A 477 2.88 40.46 9.82
CA ASP A 477 2.83 41.92 9.90
C ASP A 477 1.86 42.37 11.00
N ALA A 478 0.63 41.83 10.99
CA ALA A 478 -0.41 42.14 11.98
C ALA A 478 -0.07 41.68 13.42
N ALA A 479 0.74 40.63 13.57
CA ALA A 479 1.11 40.06 14.87
C ALA A 479 2.09 40.92 15.70
N LEU A 480 2.67 41.98 15.12
CA LEU A 480 3.45 42.96 15.87
C LEU A 480 2.59 43.77 16.86
N ASP A 481 1.27 43.90 16.61
CA ASP A 481 0.37 44.78 17.36
C ASP A 481 -0.58 44.07 18.36
N SER A 482 -0.84 42.77 18.24
CA SER A 482 -1.79 42.07 19.12
C SER A 482 -1.13 41.07 20.07
N VAL A 483 -0.91 41.49 21.32
CA VAL A 483 -0.47 40.61 22.41
C VAL A 483 -1.69 39.94 23.05
N LYS A 484 -2.09 38.73 22.62
CA LYS A 484 -2.79 37.69 23.43
C LYS A 484 -3.18 36.45 22.59
N SER A 485 -2.40 35.36 22.68
CA SER A 485 -2.86 33.97 22.42
C SER A 485 -2.00 32.95 23.22
N PRO A 486 -2.50 31.72 23.52
CA PRO A 486 -2.06 30.94 24.68
C PRO A 486 -1.07 29.78 24.43
N GLU A 487 -0.33 29.73 23.31
CA GLU A 487 0.61 28.62 23.04
C GLU A 487 2.08 29.06 23.14
N LYS A 488 2.85 28.46 24.06
CA LYS A 488 4.18 28.93 24.50
C LYS A 488 5.34 28.63 23.54
N ASN A 489 5.24 27.63 22.65
CA ASN A 489 6.39 27.06 21.92
C ASN A 489 6.50 27.50 20.45
N GLN A 490 5.37 27.60 19.71
CA GLN A 490 5.26 28.32 18.42
C GLN A 490 5.71 29.81 18.49
N ARG A 491 5.91 30.32 19.71
CA ARG A 491 6.26 31.70 20.02
C ARG A 491 7.69 32.09 19.65
N ARG A 492 8.64 31.16 19.50
CA ARG A 492 10.05 31.51 19.20
C ARG A 492 10.28 31.77 17.72
N GLU A 493 9.88 30.83 16.86
CA GLU A 493 10.02 30.95 15.41
C GLU A 493 9.18 32.11 14.86
N ARG A 494 7.90 32.21 15.24
CA ARG A 494 7.02 33.31 14.82
C ARG A 494 7.51 34.68 15.29
N LYS A 495 8.06 34.77 16.51
CA LYS A 495 8.63 36.03 17.02
C LYS A 495 9.91 36.42 16.29
N ALA A 496 10.75 35.45 15.92
CA ALA A 496 11.93 35.70 15.10
C ALA A 496 11.53 36.15 13.68
N ALA A 497 10.53 35.49 13.08
CA ALA A 497 10.00 35.81 11.75
C ALA A 497 9.32 37.19 11.69
N ALA A 498 8.52 37.56 12.70
CA ALA A 498 7.87 38.88 12.77
C ALA A 498 8.87 40.05 12.85
N GLY A 499 10.08 39.80 13.38
CA GLY A 499 11.16 40.78 13.43
C GLY A 499 12.15 40.69 12.26
N LEU A 500 11.91 39.83 11.28
CA LEU A 500 12.86 39.49 10.21
C LEU A 500 12.76 40.43 8.99
N PHE A 501 11.53 40.79 8.61
CA PHE A 501 11.24 41.58 7.43
C PHE A 501 10.93 43.04 7.76
N ASN A 502 11.22 43.92 6.80
CA ASN A 502 10.65 45.25 6.72
C ASN A 502 9.43 45.20 5.79
N TRP A 503 8.23 45.36 6.33
CA TRP A 503 6.97 45.21 5.60
C TRP A 503 6.66 46.38 4.64
N GLU A 504 7.47 47.44 4.65
CA GLU A 504 7.39 48.55 3.68
C GLU A 504 8.14 48.29 2.37
N GLU A 505 8.86 47.18 2.26
CA GLU A 505 9.71 46.83 1.12
C GLU A 505 9.33 45.43 0.58
N ASP A 506 9.64 45.17 -0.69
CA ASP A 506 9.22 43.95 -1.37
C ASP A 506 9.79 42.66 -0.73
N ILE A 507 8.98 41.60 -0.78
CA ILE A 507 9.35 40.25 -0.36
C ILE A 507 9.10 39.29 -1.53
N TYR A 508 10.13 38.51 -1.89
CA TYR A 508 10.06 37.54 -2.97
C TYR A 508 9.83 36.15 -2.39
N VAL A 509 8.83 35.43 -2.90
CA VAL A 509 8.48 34.09 -2.43
C VAL A 509 8.67 33.09 -3.56
N ALA A 510 9.37 31.99 -3.27
CA ALA A 510 9.47 30.86 -4.19
C ALA A 510 9.00 29.56 -3.53
N ARG A 511 8.53 28.65 -4.38
CA ARG A 511 8.08 27.31 -4.04
C ARG A 511 8.86 26.29 -4.84
N ALA A 512 9.30 25.21 -4.21
CA ALA A 512 9.86 24.06 -4.91
C ALA A 512 9.38 22.74 -4.30
N PRO A 513 8.86 21.79 -5.10
CA PRO A 513 8.36 20.51 -4.61
C PRO A 513 9.50 19.57 -4.15
N GLY A 514 9.14 18.56 -3.37
CA GLY A 514 9.96 17.35 -3.25
C GLY A 514 9.86 16.47 -4.52
N ARG A 515 10.39 15.26 -4.46
CA ARG A 515 10.28 14.30 -5.58
C ARG A 515 10.00 12.86 -5.15
N LEU A 516 9.30 12.15 -6.03
CA LEU A 516 9.11 10.71 -6.00
C LEU A 516 9.99 10.08 -7.07
N ASP A 517 10.83 9.14 -6.66
CA ASP A 517 11.62 8.31 -7.56
C ASP A 517 10.78 7.11 -8.01
N VAL A 518 10.28 7.18 -9.25
CA VAL A 518 9.42 6.16 -9.85
C VAL A 518 10.27 5.05 -10.48
N MET A 519 11.40 5.42 -11.09
CA MET A 519 12.37 4.52 -11.67
C MET A 519 13.72 5.22 -11.71
N GLY A 520 14.79 4.54 -11.29
CA GLY A 520 16.12 5.14 -11.34
C GLY A 520 16.93 4.85 -10.09
N GLY A 521 16.35 4.87 -8.90
CA GLY A 521 17.08 4.56 -7.66
C GLY A 521 18.38 5.35 -7.56
N ILE A 522 19.49 4.62 -7.38
CA ILE A 522 20.86 5.17 -7.32
C ILE A 522 21.52 5.34 -8.71
N ALA A 523 20.75 5.31 -9.79
CA ALA A 523 21.28 5.32 -11.16
C ALA A 523 21.55 6.73 -11.72
N ASP A 524 21.36 7.76 -10.89
CA ASP A 524 21.69 9.16 -11.15
C ASP A 524 23.18 9.43 -11.38
N TYR A 525 24.06 8.45 -11.14
CA TYR A 525 25.50 8.49 -11.43
C TYR A 525 25.97 7.50 -12.50
N SER A 526 25.08 6.71 -13.11
CA SER A 526 25.49 5.52 -13.88
C SER A 526 25.24 5.58 -15.38
N GLY A 527 24.81 6.72 -15.94
CA GLY A 527 24.46 6.82 -17.36
C GLY A 527 23.04 6.33 -17.68
N SER A 528 22.25 5.99 -16.67
CA SER A 528 20.95 5.34 -16.84
C SER A 528 19.81 6.34 -17.05
N LEU A 529 18.72 5.85 -17.67
CA LEU A 529 17.44 6.54 -17.71
C LEU A 529 16.78 6.48 -16.32
N VAL A 530 16.34 7.63 -15.82
CA VAL A 530 15.53 7.77 -14.61
C VAL A 530 14.19 8.43 -14.94
N LEU A 531 13.15 8.10 -14.19
CA LEU A 531 11.80 8.67 -14.26
C LEU A 531 11.43 9.19 -12.88
N GLN A 532 11.29 10.50 -12.77
CA GLN A 532 11.00 11.19 -11.52
C GLN A 532 9.67 11.92 -11.60
N MET A 533 9.03 12.15 -10.46
CA MET A 533 7.78 12.93 -10.39
C MET A 533 7.85 13.96 -9.26
N PRO A 534 7.52 15.24 -9.50
CA PRO A 534 7.43 16.21 -8.42
C PRO A 534 6.27 15.85 -7.47
N THR A 535 6.49 15.99 -6.17
CA THR A 535 5.43 15.78 -5.16
C THR A 535 4.54 17.01 -5.03
N ARG A 536 3.36 16.82 -4.44
CA ARG A 536 2.50 17.94 -4.06
C ARG A 536 3.11 18.71 -2.89
N GLU A 537 3.67 18.02 -1.91
CA GLU A 537 4.38 18.62 -0.78
C GLU A 537 5.61 19.39 -1.27
N ALA A 538 5.80 20.59 -0.75
CA ALA A 538 6.83 21.53 -1.20
C ALA A 538 7.47 22.32 -0.04
N CYS A 539 8.60 22.93 -0.37
CA CYS A 539 9.24 23.95 0.43
C CYS A 539 8.89 25.34 -0.13
N HIS A 540 8.64 26.28 0.78
CA HIS A 540 8.40 27.68 0.52
C HIS A 540 9.49 28.51 1.19
N VAL A 541 10.07 29.45 0.44
CA VAL A 541 11.10 30.37 0.92
C VAL A 541 10.69 31.79 0.57
N ALA A 542 10.61 32.66 1.59
CA ALA A 542 10.43 34.09 1.43
C ALA A 542 11.75 34.81 1.67
N VAL A 543 12.15 35.70 0.75
CA VAL A 543 13.43 36.42 0.76
C VAL A 543 13.17 37.92 0.62
N GLN A 544 13.89 38.71 1.43
CA GLN A 544 13.97 40.16 1.27
C GLN A 544 15.43 40.58 1.21
N ILE A 545 15.77 41.39 0.20
CA ILE A 545 17.08 42.02 0.07
C ILE A 545 16.91 43.48 0.44
N ILE A 546 17.62 43.95 1.46
CA ILE A 546 17.44 45.29 1.99
C ILE A 546 18.78 45.95 2.30
N HIS A 547 18.85 47.26 2.08
CA HIS A 547 20.05 48.03 2.40
C HIS A 547 20.40 47.88 3.90
N PRO A 548 21.69 47.72 4.28
CA PRO A 548 22.08 47.42 5.67
C PRO A 548 21.59 48.44 6.71
N THR A 549 21.36 49.70 6.31
CA THR A 549 20.82 50.75 7.18
C THR A 549 19.35 50.59 7.54
N LYS A 550 18.57 49.89 6.71
CA LYS A 550 17.14 49.65 6.89
C LYS A 550 16.86 48.25 7.48
N GLN A 551 17.86 47.39 7.60
CA GLN A 551 17.71 46.03 8.11
C GLN A 551 17.40 46.01 9.61
N ARG A 552 16.44 45.17 10.01
CA ARG A 552 16.17 44.87 11.42
C ARG A 552 17.10 43.76 11.92
N LEU A 553 18.20 44.14 12.58
CA LEU A 553 19.14 43.18 13.14
C LEU A 553 18.64 42.57 14.45
N TRP A 554 18.90 41.27 14.66
CA TRP A 554 18.73 40.66 15.97
C TRP A 554 19.77 41.16 16.98
N LYS A 555 19.44 41.15 18.27
CA LYS A 555 20.30 41.70 19.34
C LYS A 555 21.72 41.12 19.35
N HIS A 556 21.87 39.82 19.09
CA HIS A 556 23.17 39.16 19.04
C HIS A 556 23.95 39.48 17.76
N ALA A 557 23.28 39.59 16.61
CA ALA A 557 23.90 40.06 15.36
C ALA A 557 24.42 41.51 15.52
N GLN A 558 23.63 42.38 16.13
CA GLN A 558 24.02 43.75 16.45
C GLN A 558 25.21 43.81 17.42
N ALA A 559 25.25 42.93 18.43
CA ALA A 559 26.39 42.83 19.34
C ALA A 559 27.68 42.38 18.62
N ARG A 560 27.60 41.45 17.66
CA ARG A 560 28.76 41.03 16.85
C ARG A 560 29.31 42.17 15.99
N GLN A 561 28.43 42.97 15.36
CA GLN A 561 28.87 44.13 14.58
C GLN A 561 29.57 45.19 15.44
N ASN A 562 28.98 45.51 16.60
CA ASN A 562 29.58 46.46 17.55
C ASN A 562 30.96 46.02 18.05
N ALA A 563 31.16 44.71 18.26
CA ALA A 563 32.44 44.16 18.70
C ALA A 563 33.54 44.19 17.62
N LYS A 564 33.18 44.06 16.33
CA LYS A 564 34.12 44.10 15.20
C LYS A 564 34.60 45.52 14.86
N GLY A 565 33.94 46.58 15.35
CA GLY A 565 34.34 47.99 15.16
C GLY A 565 34.30 48.50 13.71
N LYS A 566 33.83 47.68 12.77
CA LYS A 566 33.51 48.06 11.39
C LYS A 566 32.08 48.62 11.37
N GLY A 567 31.78 49.57 10.48
CA GLY A 567 30.42 50.14 10.34
C GLY A 567 29.36 49.10 9.96
N LEU A 568 28.15 49.54 9.57
CA LEU A 568 27.07 48.64 9.17
C LEU A 568 27.52 47.69 8.05
N THR A 569 27.63 46.39 8.36
CA THR A 569 27.96 45.35 7.37
C THR A 569 26.70 44.59 6.93
N PRO A 570 26.64 44.13 5.67
CA PRO A 570 25.54 43.29 5.21
C PRO A 570 25.48 41.95 5.97
N VAL A 571 24.28 41.51 6.34
CA VAL A 571 24.06 40.30 7.16
C VAL A 571 23.04 39.38 6.47
N LEU A 572 23.30 38.07 6.53
CA LEU A 572 22.35 37.03 6.20
C LEU A 572 21.64 36.56 7.48
N GLN A 573 20.31 36.63 7.51
CA GLN A 573 19.46 36.14 8.61
C GLN A 573 18.44 35.14 8.07
N ILE A 574 18.36 33.96 8.68
CA ILE A 574 17.49 32.86 8.24
C ILE A 574 16.65 32.39 9.43
N VAL A 575 15.35 32.25 9.22
CA VAL A 575 14.41 31.60 10.14
C VAL A 575 13.83 30.37 9.45
N SER A 576 13.86 29.22 10.12
CA SER A 576 13.23 27.98 9.63
C SER A 576 12.08 27.59 10.53
N TYR A 577 10.90 27.37 9.93
CA TYR A 577 9.76 26.76 10.61
C TYR A 577 9.93 25.25 10.79
N GLY A 578 9.33 24.72 11.86
CA GLY A 578 9.29 23.28 12.12
C GLY A 578 10.57 22.73 12.75
N SER A 579 11.37 23.56 13.43
CA SER A 579 12.57 23.13 14.16
C SER A 579 12.26 22.23 15.36
N GLU A 580 11.00 22.08 15.75
CA GLU A 580 10.59 21.22 16.87
C GLU A 580 10.58 19.72 16.52
N LEU A 581 10.55 19.36 15.23
CA LEU A 581 10.55 17.98 14.74
C LEU A 581 11.96 17.39 14.54
N SER A 582 13.00 18.23 14.58
CA SER A 582 14.41 17.86 14.39
C SER A 582 15.31 18.58 15.40
N ASN A 583 16.47 18.02 15.80
CA ASN A 583 17.37 18.63 16.81
C ASN A 583 18.12 19.89 16.30
N ARG A 584 17.49 20.75 15.48
CA ARG A 584 18.10 21.92 14.83
C ARG A 584 17.67 23.25 15.47
N GLY A 585 18.51 24.27 15.36
CA GLY A 585 18.15 25.62 15.80
C GLY A 585 17.15 26.29 14.85
N PRO A 586 16.20 27.11 15.35
CA PRO A 586 15.18 27.79 14.53
C PRO A 586 15.71 28.97 13.71
N THR A 587 16.89 29.48 14.06
CA THR A 587 17.45 30.72 13.49
C THR A 587 18.93 30.56 13.19
N PHE A 588 19.39 31.18 12.11
CA PHE A 588 20.81 31.26 11.74
C PHE A 588 21.13 32.67 11.25
N ASP A 589 22.31 33.20 11.58
CA ASP A 589 22.77 34.48 11.07
C ASP A 589 24.30 34.58 10.96
N MET A 590 24.77 35.22 9.89
CA MET A 590 26.19 35.45 9.62
C MET A 590 26.40 36.77 8.87
N ASP A 591 27.59 37.36 9.00
CA ASP A 591 27.95 38.53 8.20
C ASP A 591 28.27 38.05 6.78
N LEU A 592 27.78 38.72 5.73
CA LEU A 592 28.07 38.30 4.34
C LEU A 592 29.57 38.41 4.02
N SER A 593 30.31 39.26 4.73
CA SER A 593 31.77 39.31 4.64
C SER A 593 32.47 38.02 5.09
N ASP A 594 31.80 37.19 5.91
CA ASP A 594 32.37 35.90 6.34
C ASP A 594 32.43 34.89 5.18
N PHE A 595 31.71 35.13 4.07
CA PHE A 595 31.88 34.39 2.81
C PHE A 595 33.08 34.84 1.98
N MET A 596 33.82 35.87 2.40
CA MET A 596 34.93 36.44 1.63
C MET A 596 36.28 36.04 2.22
N ASP A 597 37.21 35.60 1.37
CA ASP A 597 38.63 35.42 1.67
C ASP A 597 39.43 36.45 0.87
N GLY A 598 39.67 37.62 1.49
CA GLY A 598 40.15 38.81 0.78
C GLY A 598 39.08 39.38 -0.16
N ASP A 599 39.44 39.57 -1.44
CA ASP A 599 38.53 40.10 -2.47
C ASP A 599 37.72 39.03 -3.22
N GLN A 600 37.89 37.75 -2.85
CA GLN A 600 37.28 36.61 -3.52
C GLN A 600 36.37 35.81 -2.58
N PRO A 601 35.30 35.17 -3.09
CA PRO A 601 34.49 34.26 -2.28
C PRO A 601 35.34 33.08 -1.78
N MET A 602 35.12 32.68 -0.53
CA MET A 602 35.81 31.57 0.12
C MET A 602 35.65 30.27 -0.70
N SER A 603 36.58 29.33 -0.50
CA SER A 603 36.48 28.01 -1.10
C SER A 603 35.31 27.20 -0.53
N TYR A 604 34.78 26.27 -1.34
CA TYR A 604 33.73 25.36 -0.86
C TYR A 604 34.18 24.50 0.33
N GLU A 605 35.47 24.14 0.38
CA GLU A 605 36.05 23.41 1.52
C GLU A 605 36.02 24.23 2.81
N GLN A 606 36.39 25.52 2.75
CA GLN A 606 36.30 26.41 3.90
C GLN A 606 34.84 26.57 4.36
N ALA A 607 33.89 26.70 3.43
CA ALA A 607 32.47 26.81 3.76
C ALA A 607 31.92 25.52 4.40
N ARG A 608 32.27 24.35 3.85
CA ARG A 608 31.94 23.04 4.44
C ARG A 608 32.47 22.92 5.86
N CYS A 609 33.73 23.29 6.07
CA CYS A 609 34.35 23.32 7.40
C CYS A 609 33.66 24.31 8.34
N TYR A 610 33.17 25.45 7.85
CA TYR A 610 32.44 26.43 8.66
C TYR A 610 31.12 25.87 9.17
N PHE A 611 30.27 25.34 8.27
CA PHE A 611 28.95 24.81 8.63
C PHE A 611 29.01 23.48 9.41
N ALA A 612 30.13 22.75 9.34
CA ALA A 612 30.33 21.53 10.11
C ALA A 612 30.66 21.76 11.60
N ARG A 613 30.98 23.00 12.02
CA ARG A 613 31.40 23.32 13.40
C ARG A 613 30.29 23.16 14.43
N ASP A 614 29.06 23.51 14.05
CA ASP A 614 27.89 23.42 14.91
C ASP A 614 26.84 22.50 14.26
N PRO A 615 26.67 21.26 14.77
CA PRO A 615 25.67 20.33 14.26
C PRO A 615 24.24 20.89 14.24
N SER A 616 23.89 21.79 15.16
CA SER A 616 22.54 22.37 15.26
C SER A 616 22.23 23.39 14.17
N GLN A 617 23.26 23.90 13.48
CA GLN A 617 23.17 24.90 12.41
C GLN A 617 23.52 24.34 11.03
N ARG A 618 23.84 23.04 10.92
CA ARG A 618 24.25 22.41 9.67
C ARG A 618 23.20 22.53 8.56
N TRP A 619 21.91 22.64 8.91
CA TRP A 619 20.83 22.86 7.95
C TRP A 619 20.96 24.20 7.20
N ALA A 620 21.60 25.20 7.80
CA ALA A 620 21.79 26.49 7.15
C ALA A 620 22.73 26.40 5.94
N ALA A 621 23.56 25.34 5.84
CA ALA A 621 24.45 25.11 4.70
C ALA A 621 23.67 24.96 3.38
N TYR A 622 22.49 24.34 3.39
CA TYR A 622 21.64 24.19 2.19
C TYR A 622 21.12 25.53 1.68
N ILE A 623 20.92 26.51 2.57
CA ILE A 623 20.31 27.80 2.25
C ILE A 623 21.41 28.85 2.01
N ALA A 624 22.29 29.06 2.99
CA ALA A 624 23.40 30.00 2.91
C ALA A 624 24.44 29.58 1.85
N GLY A 625 24.56 28.27 1.57
CA GLY A 625 25.38 27.76 0.48
C GLY A 625 24.91 28.21 -0.91
N THR A 626 23.61 28.46 -1.11
CA THR A 626 23.11 29.00 -2.39
C THR A 626 23.71 30.38 -2.69
N ILE A 627 23.83 31.23 -1.66
CA ILE A 627 24.45 32.56 -1.77
C ILE A 627 25.91 32.43 -2.18
N LEU A 628 26.68 31.56 -1.50
CA LEU A 628 28.08 31.34 -1.82
C LEU A 628 28.27 30.80 -3.26
N VAL A 629 27.44 29.85 -3.69
CA VAL A 629 27.49 29.31 -5.05
C VAL A 629 27.18 30.39 -6.09
N LEU A 630 26.16 31.24 -5.86
CA LEU A 630 25.87 32.38 -6.74
C LEU A 630 27.03 33.38 -6.80
N MET A 631 27.71 33.65 -5.67
CA MET A 631 28.89 34.51 -5.64
C MET A 631 30.05 33.92 -6.44
N LYS A 632 30.27 32.61 -6.34
CA LYS A 632 31.44 31.94 -6.91
C LYS A 632 31.28 31.60 -8.39
N GLU A 633 30.10 31.10 -8.78
CA GLU A 633 29.84 30.59 -10.12
C GLU A 633 29.33 31.68 -11.06
N LEU A 634 28.51 32.62 -10.54
CA LEU A 634 27.93 33.71 -11.32
C LEU A 634 28.57 35.08 -11.03
N GLY A 635 29.56 35.16 -10.12
CA GLY A 635 30.31 36.38 -9.83
C GLY A 635 29.50 37.47 -9.11
N ILE A 636 28.39 37.10 -8.47
CA ILE A 636 27.44 38.04 -7.86
C ILE A 636 28.00 38.58 -6.56
N ARG A 637 27.83 39.88 -6.31
CA ARG A 637 28.20 40.53 -5.05
C ARG A 637 26.95 40.99 -4.30
N PHE A 638 26.81 40.50 -3.08
CA PHE A 638 25.71 40.86 -2.20
C PHE A 638 26.13 42.03 -1.29
N GLU A 639 25.87 43.25 -1.75
CA GLU A 639 26.14 44.49 -0.98
C GLU A 639 25.01 44.85 0.00
N ASN A 640 23.85 44.23 -0.19
CA ASN A 640 22.68 44.38 0.66
C ASN A 640 22.53 43.18 1.59
N SER A 641 21.84 43.38 2.69
CA SER A 641 21.52 42.31 3.62
C SER A 641 20.38 41.44 3.12
N ILE A 642 20.36 40.18 3.56
CA ILE A 642 19.39 39.18 3.11
C ILE A 642 18.67 38.58 4.31
N SER A 643 17.35 38.67 4.30
CA SER A 643 16.46 38.06 5.28
C SER A 643 15.68 36.92 4.63
N MET A 644 15.66 35.74 5.24
CA MET A 644 15.00 34.55 4.68
C MET A 644 14.11 33.82 5.70
N LEU A 645 12.89 33.48 5.29
CA LEU A 645 11.99 32.60 6.03
C LEU A 645 11.76 31.32 5.23
N VAL A 646 11.97 30.16 5.86
CA VAL A 646 11.82 28.84 5.24
C VAL A 646 10.72 28.05 5.94
N SER A 647 9.83 27.43 5.16
CA SER A 647 8.80 26.50 5.63
C SER A 647 8.70 25.34 4.65
N SER A 648 8.74 24.11 5.14
CA SER A 648 8.66 22.92 4.28
C SER A 648 7.69 21.90 4.83
N ALA A 649 6.81 21.39 3.95
CA ALA A 649 5.97 20.24 4.20
C ALA A 649 6.59 18.93 3.67
N VAL A 650 7.75 18.99 3.01
CA VAL A 650 8.44 17.81 2.48
C VAL A 650 9.04 17.00 3.63
N PRO A 651 8.68 15.71 3.81
CA PRO A 651 9.16 14.91 4.92
C PRO A 651 10.69 14.74 4.96
N GLU A 652 11.30 15.16 6.06
CA GLU A 652 12.75 15.05 6.27
C GLU A 652 13.17 13.58 6.41
N GLY A 653 14.27 13.19 5.74
CA GLY A 653 14.88 11.87 5.88
C GLY A 653 14.06 10.70 5.33
N LYS A 654 13.05 10.95 4.50
CA LYS A 654 12.19 9.92 3.88
C LYS A 654 12.57 9.55 2.44
N GLY A 655 13.68 10.08 1.91
CA GLY A 655 14.13 9.81 0.54
C GLY A 655 13.32 10.53 -0.54
N VAL A 656 12.57 11.58 -0.17
CA VAL A 656 11.73 12.41 -1.07
C VAL A 656 12.33 13.78 -1.37
N SER A 657 13.65 13.91 -1.20
CA SER A 657 14.45 15.09 -1.59
C SER A 657 14.08 16.40 -0.91
N SER A 658 13.98 16.37 0.41
CA SER A 658 13.79 17.58 1.22
C SER A 658 14.93 18.60 1.08
N SER A 659 16.18 18.16 0.84
CA SER A 659 17.33 19.04 0.63
C SER A 659 17.22 19.81 -0.69
N ALA A 660 17.06 19.10 -1.81
CA ALA A 660 16.92 19.70 -3.13
C ALA A 660 15.71 20.67 -3.22
N SER A 661 14.59 20.35 -2.57
CA SER A 661 13.44 21.24 -2.46
C SER A 661 13.79 22.56 -1.76
N VAL A 662 14.55 22.51 -0.66
CA VAL A 662 14.99 23.72 0.06
C VAL A 662 15.99 24.54 -0.76
N GLU A 663 16.96 23.89 -1.40
CA GLU A 663 17.97 24.55 -2.23
C GLU A 663 17.34 25.26 -3.43
N VAL A 664 16.46 24.58 -4.17
CA VAL A 664 15.79 25.12 -5.37
C VAL A 664 14.87 26.27 -5.00
N ALA A 665 14.07 26.15 -3.92
CA ALA A 665 13.21 27.23 -3.46
C ALA A 665 14.04 28.46 -3.03
N THR A 666 15.13 28.24 -2.29
CA THR A 666 16.01 29.33 -1.85
C THR A 666 16.65 30.04 -3.04
N MET A 667 17.28 29.28 -3.94
CA MET A 667 17.99 29.85 -5.08
C MET A 667 17.04 30.59 -6.03
N SER A 668 15.83 30.06 -6.23
CA SER A 668 14.79 30.72 -7.05
C SER A 668 14.35 32.05 -6.43
N ALA A 669 14.10 32.10 -5.12
CA ALA A 669 13.70 33.34 -4.44
C ALA A 669 14.81 34.40 -4.48
N VAL A 670 16.07 34.00 -4.25
CA VAL A 670 17.23 34.91 -4.33
C VAL A 670 17.44 35.41 -5.75
N ALA A 671 17.32 34.53 -6.75
CA ALA A 671 17.44 34.90 -8.16
C ALA A 671 16.39 35.94 -8.55
N ALA A 672 15.12 35.70 -8.20
CA ALA A 672 14.04 36.66 -8.44
C ALA A 672 14.30 38.00 -7.75
N ALA A 673 14.70 37.98 -6.46
CA ALA A 673 14.96 39.19 -5.69
C ALA A 673 16.16 40.01 -6.20
N HIS A 674 17.12 39.36 -6.87
CA HIS A 674 18.25 40.02 -7.54
C HIS A 674 18.02 40.32 -9.03
N GLY A 675 16.84 40.01 -9.57
CA GLY A 675 16.54 40.18 -11.01
C GLY A 675 17.37 39.29 -11.92
N LEU A 676 17.83 38.13 -11.44
CA LEU A 676 18.58 37.14 -12.21
C LEU A 676 17.61 36.23 -12.97
N ASN A 677 17.86 36.04 -14.25
CA ASN A 677 17.16 35.03 -15.05
C ASN A 677 18.06 33.82 -15.22
N ILE A 678 17.84 32.78 -14.41
CA ILE A 678 18.61 31.52 -14.44
C ILE A 678 17.69 30.44 -15.01
N ASP A 679 18.17 29.71 -16.02
CA ASP A 679 17.41 28.59 -16.59
C ASP A 679 17.17 27.50 -15.52
N PRO A 680 15.99 26.85 -15.45
CA PRO A 680 15.70 25.83 -14.45
C PRO A 680 16.74 24.70 -14.38
N ARG A 681 17.32 24.30 -15.52
CA ARG A 681 18.35 23.27 -15.57
C ARG A 681 19.66 23.75 -14.94
N GLU A 682 20.03 25.00 -15.21
CA GLU A 682 21.22 25.62 -14.64
C GLU A 682 21.04 25.83 -13.13
N LEU A 683 19.87 26.28 -12.70
CA LEU A 683 19.51 26.41 -11.29
C LEU A 683 19.65 25.07 -10.56
N ALA A 684 19.14 23.99 -11.14
CA ALA A 684 19.29 22.64 -10.58
C ALA A 684 20.77 22.23 -10.44
N LEU A 685 21.62 22.52 -11.42
CA LEU A 685 23.06 22.23 -11.36
C LEU A 685 23.80 23.07 -10.31
N LEU A 686 23.41 24.33 -10.13
CA LEU A 686 23.95 25.18 -9.07
C LEU A 686 23.54 24.67 -7.68
N CYS A 687 22.27 24.27 -7.50
CA CYS A 687 21.82 23.61 -6.27
C CYS A 687 22.58 22.30 -6.02
N GLN A 688 22.83 21.49 -7.05
CA GLN A 688 23.64 20.27 -6.94
C GLN A 688 25.06 20.57 -6.44
N LYS A 689 25.66 21.71 -6.83
CA LYS A 689 26.95 22.16 -6.30
C LYS A 689 26.87 22.55 -4.81
N VAL A 690 25.75 23.12 -4.36
CA VAL A 690 25.53 23.42 -2.93
C VAL A 690 25.59 22.12 -2.13
N GLU A 691 24.82 21.10 -2.52
CA GLU A 691 24.75 19.83 -1.79
C GLU A 691 26.11 19.10 -1.79
N ASN A 692 26.76 19.00 -2.96
CA ASN A 692 28.03 18.30 -3.11
C ASN A 692 29.21 19.01 -2.43
N HIS A 693 29.35 20.32 -2.63
CA HIS A 693 30.57 21.03 -2.27
C HIS A 693 30.46 21.81 -0.95
N VAL A 694 29.30 22.41 -0.65
CA VAL A 694 29.11 23.20 0.58
C VAL A 694 28.63 22.31 1.73
N VAL A 695 27.56 21.54 1.50
CA VAL A 695 27.02 20.61 2.52
C VAL A 695 27.92 19.38 2.68
N GLY A 696 28.51 18.94 1.55
CA GLY A 696 29.42 17.80 1.51
C GLY A 696 28.74 16.45 1.40
N ALA A 697 27.50 16.43 0.89
CA ALA A 697 26.72 15.22 0.65
C ALA A 697 26.84 14.84 -0.85
N PRO A 698 27.51 13.74 -1.20
CA PRO A 698 27.64 13.33 -2.59
C PRO A 698 26.27 12.96 -3.16
N CYS A 699 25.81 13.67 -4.19
CA CYS A 699 24.51 13.46 -4.84
C CYS A 699 24.55 13.69 -6.36
N GLY A 700 23.69 12.98 -7.10
CA GLY A 700 23.44 13.21 -8.52
C GLY A 700 22.53 14.43 -8.70
N VAL A 701 22.22 14.76 -9.95
CA VAL A 701 21.41 15.96 -10.27
C VAL A 701 19.90 15.69 -10.21
N MET A 702 19.52 14.42 -10.07
CA MET A 702 18.15 13.95 -10.25
C MET A 702 17.13 14.67 -9.37
N ASP A 703 17.50 14.91 -8.11
CA ASP A 703 16.66 15.52 -7.10
C ASP A 703 16.38 17.00 -7.42
N GLN A 704 17.44 17.77 -7.65
CA GLN A 704 17.36 19.19 -8.02
C GLN A 704 16.67 19.39 -9.37
N MET A 705 16.96 18.53 -10.34
CA MET A 705 16.36 18.60 -11.68
C MET A 705 14.85 18.36 -11.63
N THR A 706 14.40 17.41 -10.83
CA THR A 706 12.96 17.14 -10.68
C THR A 706 12.26 18.26 -9.92
N SER A 707 12.89 18.77 -8.87
CA SER A 707 12.38 19.91 -8.09
C SER A 707 12.25 21.17 -8.94
N SER A 708 13.21 21.44 -9.84
CA SER A 708 13.22 22.66 -10.66
C SER A 708 12.50 22.55 -12.01
N CYS A 709 12.60 21.42 -12.70
CA CYS A 709 12.09 21.22 -14.07
C CYS A 709 10.82 20.36 -14.13
N GLY A 710 10.37 19.82 -12.99
CA GLY A 710 9.20 18.95 -12.92
C GLY A 710 7.90 19.69 -13.25
N GLU A 711 7.00 19.01 -13.94
CA GLU A 711 5.67 19.51 -14.24
C GLU A 711 4.60 18.74 -13.46
N ALA A 712 3.53 19.44 -13.06
CA ALA A 712 2.42 18.83 -12.35
C ALA A 712 1.81 17.67 -13.16
N ASN A 713 1.59 16.54 -12.49
CA ASN A 713 1.02 15.32 -13.06
C ASN A 713 1.81 14.71 -14.23
N LYS A 714 3.10 15.02 -14.37
CA LYS A 714 3.98 14.43 -15.40
C LYS A 714 5.19 13.73 -14.80
N LEU A 715 5.66 12.70 -15.49
CA LEU A 715 6.95 12.08 -15.23
C LEU A 715 8.04 12.84 -15.99
N LEU A 716 9.10 13.20 -15.29
CA LEU A 716 10.32 13.75 -15.87
C LEU A 716 11.28 12.61 -16.18
N ALA A 717 11.46 12.35 -17.48
CA ALA A 717 12.44 11.38 -17.97
C ALA A 717 13.79 12.05 -18.19
N MET A 718 14.85 11.48 -17.61
CA MET A 718 16.21 12.03 -17.70
C MET A 718 17.23 10.93 -17.90
N VAL A 719 18.21 11.16 -18.78
CA VAL A 719 19.36 10.27 -18.92
C VAL A 719 20.53 10.89 -18.17
N CYS A 720 20.91 10.28 -17.04
CA CYS A 720 21.91 10.82 -16.13
C CYS A 720 23.31 10.42 -16.58
N GLN A 721 23.93 11.19 -17.50
CA GLN A 721 25.28 10.92 -17.98
C GLN A 721 26.36 11.47 -17.04
N VAL A 722 27.40 10.67 -16.80
CA VAL A 722 28.60 11.13 -16.10
C VAL A 722 29.31 12.16 -16.98
N PRO A 723 29.73 13.32 -16.45
CA PRO A 723 30.46 14.31 -17.24
C PRO A 723 31.72 13.69 -17.88
N ALA A 724 31.92 13.95 -19.17
CA ALA A 724 32.96 13.33 -20.00
C ALA A 724 34.39 13.49 -19.46
N SER A 725 34.63 14.45 -18.56
CA SER A 725 35.93 14.67 -17.89
C SER A 725 36.26 13.67 -16.78
N LEU A 726 35.33 12.80 -16.38
CA LEU A 726 35.53 11.74 -15.38
C LEU A 726 35.86 10.36 -15.99
N VAL A 727 36.06 10.29 -17.31
CA VAL A 727 36.59 9.09 -17.97
C VAL A 727 38.11 9.22 -18.04
N ILE A 728 38.82 9.01 -16.92
CA ILE A 728 40.28 8.87 -16.94
C ILE A 728 40.73 7.61 -16.17
N SER A 729 41.32 6.73 -16.98
CA SER A 729 42.41 5.78 -16.73
C SER A 729 42.29 4.70 -15.65
N GLU A 730 42.50 3.47 -16.14
CA GLU A 730 43.00 2.30 -15.41
C GLU A 730 42.08 1.73 -14.32
N PHE A 731 41.26 0.74 -14.69
CA PHE A 731 41.24 -0.53 -13.96
C PHE A 731 40.84 -1.69 -14.90
N VAL A 732 41.88 -2.39 -15.33
CA VAL A 732 41.98 -3.83 -15.69
C VAL A 732 40.98 -4.41 -16.69
N ALA A 733 41.54 -4.67 -17.88
CA ALA A 733 41.02 -5.54 -18.90
C ALA A 733 40.64 -6.94 -18.35
N GLY A 734 39.39 -7.34 -18.59
CA GLY A 734 38.96 -8.73 -18.45
C GLY A 734 37.45 -8.85 -18.43
N VAL A 735 36.90 -9.47 -19.47
CA VAL A 735 35.50 -9.99 -19.56
C VAL A 735 34.44 -8.98 -19.99
N CYS A 736 34.35 -8.73 -21.31
CA CYS A 736 33.19 -9.10 -22.15
C CYS A 736 33.26 -8.36 -23.49
N ARG A 737 33.71 -9.07 -24.53
CA ARG A 737 33.43 -8.72 -25.92
C ARG A 737 32.02 -9.21 -26.27
N GLN A 738 31.28 -8.36 -27.00
CA GLN A 738 30.01 -8.52 -27.72
C GLN A 738 29.01 -7.47 -27.18
N SER A 739 28.47 -6.52 -27.95
CA SER A 739 28.27 -6.46 -29.38
C SER A 739 27.85 -5.04 -29.83
N LYS A 740 28.23 -4.71 -31.07
CA LYS A 740 27.66 -3.79 -32.07
C LYS A 740 27.46 -2.30 -31.74
N SER A 741 28.30 -1.54 -32.45
CA SER A 741 28.19 -0.17 -32.92
C SER A 741 26.78 0.25 -33.33
N ILE A 742 26.34 1.39 -32.79
CA ILE A 742 25.35 2.28 -33.43
C ILE A 742 26.07 3.62 -33.61
N ASP A 743 26.17 4.04 -34.86
CA ASP A 743 26.83 5.26 -35.29
C ASP A 743 26.12 6.50 -34.70
N LEU A 744 26.93 7.38 -34.09
CA LEU A 744 26.55 8.72 -33.67
C LEU A 744 26.97 9.73 -34.73
N LEU A 745 26.06 10.61 -35.14
CA LEU A 745 26.34 11.88 -35.82
C LEU A 745 25.22 12.88 -35.47
N PRO A 746 25.54 14.18 -35.44
CA PRO A 746 26.20 14.94 -34.37
C PRO A 746 25.22 15.58 -33.37
#